data_AF-A0A9X3X288-F1
#
_entry.id   AF-A0A9X3X288-F1
#
_cell.length_a   1.000
_cell.length_b   1.000
_cell.length_c   1.000
_cell.angle_alpha   90.00
_cell.angle_beta   90.00
_cell.angle_gamma   90.00
#
_symmetry.space_group_name_H-M   'P 1'
#
loop_
_entity.id
_entity.type
_entity.pdbx_description
1 polymer ?
#
loop_
_entity_poly.entity_id
_entity_poly.type
_entity_poly.pdbx_seq_one_letter_code
_entity_poly.pdbx_strand_id
1 'polypeptide(L)'
;MLASLAVFPPNGLDRSLHVAVLIGLVIGTVFTELFGWTYAGLVVPGYLATIFIAAPATAIFIIVESVVTYWLVAGVGRWVTHLGAWSAAFGRERFYLFIVGAVLVRLLFEGVIVPRVEAQYGFAHSRELYSVGLVLVPLVSNTFWNAGIIKAFPRVGFVTVLTWILLVLLLRTTNLSVSRFQVINESLSIKFLESPKAQIILVIGALLGARNNVRYGWDYNGILVPGLLAVACYEPLKLVTTTVEALLVYGASKFLMSVPPFSRMLIVGPRRMLMCYITGFFVKVLLGFVLAYFWPGVPMIDYFGFGYLLPSLLAVKMWNKDHIGIVVMPTLQVSITAFLVGNGIGYGLVKAEGLLVPHAAVSEIAMITSGATVPYELTLGDTGPRPRPAAERSVGIAALEVALEVANEVDGFTETRGGEEVSPRTLTAAKTAGLLVMREEKGGWVVARPRASEIDPDDVTPAPRFAVRPKATQGVVLHRGGFLVLATPEGPGSALPALAHAAAEALGARAIVLLSRHEGQRALDEAFAAELGKRLGLDQMLVVESGGDEPPGVSAVGSVPEGFDVMALGRMLGKDVTLSWRAPLQGATQRPWSNAPTLRVPLALAEEVAGSLLGAREVEVWSGGLRQELVGRVVALTSVGTAGYRGPTIEELRLFDATLARRMPHAGMEPRWTAWERAVAARLGYAIVRVHRPDGEIEAWGLVEDETGGRRGNASLFVKVEKLGLGAEDAEGDPKPQTSTREVVAPGEILIEVPAPRWEIGTFGAGLSLYDALGARGLLIAGALPSADPRGYADPRRRVSRRSFFQRVHEVWLGEGKSGISMQGIAPERDYTGDLVVSFGREVIRREQVPEWARPMVEVFGDLGLRVGMFDGAREHAPYNGSADLSMSYARKFADGRFALVYMSGDLRSAMSAVEGDGILTPRLGRLGVDLGSEDVASRAFELITCKAEAPAPKGAPKKTEKKKKGADDAPPAVAPKSRCPSFAADAANRCDVEARLQSFERYLDQNNPFDLRAAINDRACHVEVVRDAVSRRIWALVAEPGQVVLVPLGTSRVPRAPKPLTSIVRVRRAVATGLTSIRVTESP
;
A
#
# COMPACT_ATOMS: atom_id res chain seq x y z
N MET A 1 1.24 16.56 -37.24
CA MET A 1 2.22 16.85 -36.18
C MET A 1 3.42 17.52 -36.83
N LEU A 2 3.69 18.79 -36.56
CA LEU A 2 4.92 19.44 -37.01
C LEU A 2 6.08 18.89 -36.18
N ALA A 3 7.13 18.39 -36.81
CA ALA A 3 8.32 17.89 -36.11
C ALA A 3 8.92 19.03 -35.26
N SER A 4 9.07 18.81 -33.95
CA SER A 4 9.68 19.77 -33.03
C SER A 4 11.14 20.02 -33.43
N LEU A 5 11.55 21.29 -33.52
CA LEU A 5 12.96 21.61 -33.79
C LEU A 5 13.81 21.22 -32.57
N ALA A 6 14.87 20.44 -32.80
CA ALA A 6 15.83 20.02 -31.78
C ALA A 6 16.84 21.14 -31.48
N VAL A 7 16.39 22.17 -30.76
CA VAL A 7 17.19 23.34 -30.42
C VAL A 7 18.00 23.12 -29.13
N PHE A 8 17.45 22.38 -28.17
CA PHE A 8 18.09 22.12 -26.87
C PHE A 8 18.82 20.77 -26.84
N PRO A 9 19.97 20.65 -26.15
CA PRO A 9 20.67 19.38 -26.02
C PRO A 9 19.78 18.35 -25.29
N PRO A 10 19.66 17.11 -25.82
CA PRO A 10 18.78 16.09 -25.27
C PRO A 10 19.31 15.56 -23.93
N ASN A 11 18.42 15.31 -22.96
CA ASN A 11 18.77 14.83 -21.61
C ASN A 11 19.55 15.85 -20.74
N GLY A 12 19.30 17.14 -20.97
CA GLY A 12 19.94 18.25 -20.24
C GLY A 12 19.02 19.47 -20.17
N LEU A 13 19.25 20.45 -21.04
CA LEU A 13 18.52 21.73 -21.00
C LEU A 13 17.08 21.65 -21.54
N ASP A 14 16.76 20.62 -22.32
CA ASP A 14 15.40 20.28 -22.79
C ASP A 14 14.39 20.05 -21.65
N ARG A 15 14.92 19.79 -20.43
CA ARG A 15 14.16 19.43 -19.22
C ARG A 15 14.53 20.27 -18.00
N SER A 16 15.07 21.47 -18.19
CA SER A 16 15.49 22.34 -17.08
C SER A 16 14.76 23.70 -17.01
N LEU A 17 14.65 24.26 -15.80
CA LEU A 17 14.09 25.60 -15.54
C LEU A 17 14.95 26.77 -16.09
N HIS A 18 16.15 26.50 -16.62
CA HIS A 18 17.08 27.52 -17.08
C HIS A 18 16.48 28.41 -18.17
N VAL A 19 15.76 27.82 -19.12
CA VAL A 19 15.16 28.54 -20.26
C VAL A 19 14.08 29.50 -19.76
N ALA A 20 13.20 29.03 -18.87
CA ALA A 20 12.14 29.84 -18.28
C ALA A 20 12.67 31.04 -17.50
N VAL A 21 13.72 30.82 -16.70
CA VAL A 21 14.31 31.89 -15.90
C VAL A 21 15.07 32.89 -16.76
N LEU A 22 15.78 32.43 -17.79
CA LEU A 22 16.46 33.32 -18.74
C LEU A 22 15.46 34.24 -19.44
N ILE A 23 14.33 33.71 -19.90
CA ILE A 23 13.27 34.49 -20.53
C ILE A 23 12.72 35.54 -19.55
N GLY A 24 12.38 35.11 -18.32
CA GLY A 24 11.91 36.02 -17.29
C GLY A 24 12.90 37.14 -16.96
N LEU A 25 14.20 36.81 -16.93
CA LEU A 25 15.29 37.77 -16.70
C LEU A 25 15.45 38.77 -17.86
N VAL A 26 15.38 38.30 -19.11
CA VAL A 26 15.47 39.14 -20.32
C VAL A 26 14.31 40.13 -20.32
N ILE A 27 13.08 39.63 -20.18
CA ILE A 27 11.88 40.48 -20.16
C ILE A 27 11.95 41.46 -18.98
N GLY A 28 12.27 40.98 -17.78
CA GLY A 28 12.40 41.84 -16.60
C GLY A 28 13.45 42.95 -16.77
N THR A 29 14.59 42.65 -17.41
CA THR A 29 15.64 43.64 -17.70
C THR A 29 15.19 44.66 -18.73
N VAL A 30 14.49 44.24 -19.79
CA VAL A 30 13.91 45.14 -20.81
C VAL A 30 12.93 46.12 -20.16
N PHE A 31 11.99 45.64 -19.34
CA PHE A 31 11.03 46.53 -18.68
C PHE A 31 11.67 47.42 -17.61
N THR A 32 12.76 46.97 -16.98
CA THR A 32 13.55 47.80 -16.06
C THR A 32 14.20 48.96 -16.81
N GLU A 33 14.77 48.72 -17.99
CA GLU A 33 15.41 49.78 -18.79
C GLU A 33 14.40 50.70 -19.47
N LEU A 34 13.29 50.16 -19.97
CA LEU A 34 12.28 50.93 -20.70
C LEU A 34 11.39 51.77 -19.77
N PHE A 35 10.96 51.21 -18.64
CA PHE A 35 9.94 51.83 -17.77
C PHE A 35 10.46 52.19 -16.38
N GLY A 36 11.76 52.00 -16.11
CA GLY A 36 12.35 52.29 -14.80
C GLY A 36 11.78 51.43 -13.67
N TRP A 37 11.31 50.22 -13.98
CA TRP A 37 10.77 49.31 -12.96
C TRP A 37 11.88 48.87 -12.00
N THR A 38 11.49 48.52 -10.77
CA THR A 38 12.45 48.09 -9.74
C THR A 38 13.11 46.77 -10.13
N TYR A 39 14.45 46.76 -10.20
CA TYR A 39 15.25 45.58 -10.50
C TYR A 39 15.34 44.64 -9.27
N ALA A 40 14.28 43.88 -9.02
CA ALA A 40 14.18 42.96 -7.89
C ALA A 40 13.40 41.68 -8.27
N GLY A 41 13.76 40.54 -7.67
CA GLY A 41 13.05 39.26 -7.87
C GLY A 41 13.11 38.73 -9.31
N LEU A 42 14.24 38.91 -10.00
CA LEU A 42 14.39 38.64 -11.44
C LEU A 42 14.10 37.19 -11.86
N VAL A 43 14.22 36.29 -10.90
CA VAL A 43 14.03 34.84 -11.06
C VAL A 43 12.55 34.49 -10.97
N VAL A 44 11.78 35.29 -10.24
CA VAL A 44 10.38 35.03 -9.88
C VAL A 44 9.49 34.81 -11.10
N PRO A 45 9.53 35.65 -12.16
CA PRO A 45 8.60 35.50 -13.27
C PRO A 45 8.76 34.19 -14.04
N GLY A 46 10.00 33.74 -14.29
CA GLY A 46 10.27 32.48 -14.97
C GLY A 46 9.83 31.26 -14.17
N TYR A 47 10.03 31.32 -12.84
CA TYR A 47 9.57 30.28 -11.93
C TYR A 47 8.06 30.18 -11.87
N LEU A 48 7.41 31.31 -11.59
CA LEU A 48 5.98 31.37 -11.39
C LEU A 48 5.26 30.99 -12.69
N ALA A 49 5.77 31.42 -13.85
CA ALA A 49 5.27 31.00 -15.15
C ALA A 49 5.36 29.49 -15.35
N THR A 50 6.48 28.86 -14.98
CA THR A 50 6.65 27.40 -15.11
C THR A 50 5.72 26.64 -14.19
N ILE A 51 5.57 27.07 -12.94
CA ILE A 51 4.65 26.45 -11.98
C ILE A 51 3.20 26.65 -12.43
N PHE A 52 2.84 27.80 -13.02
CA PHE A 52 1.50 28.00 -13.59
C PHE A 52 1.19 27.04 -14.75
N ILE A 53 2.19 26.63 -15.54
CA ILE A 53 2.00 25.63 -16.60
C ILE A 53 1.86 24.23 -16.00
N ALA A 54 2.64 23.92 -14.95
CA ALA A 54 2.74 22.58 -14.39
C ALA A 54 1.66 22.26 -13.34
N ALA A 55 1.40 23.18 -12.40
CA ALA A 55 0.42 23.07 -11.32
C ALA A 55 -0.14 24.46 -10.94
N PRO A 56 -1.21 24.92 -11.62
CA PRO A 56 -1.82 26.22 -11.38
C PRO A 56 -2.24 26.46 -9.92
N ALA A 57 -2.77 25.43 -9.25
CA ALA A 57 -3.19 25.53 -7.85
C ALA A 57 -2.01 25.83 -6.92
N THR A 58 -0.88 25.14 -7.10
CA THR A 58 0.35 25.36 -6.32
C THR A 58 0.89 26.78 -6.53
N ALA A 59 0.85 27.31 -7.76
CA ALA A 59 1.26 28.68 -8.05
C ALA A 59 0.40 29.71 -7.29
N ILE A 60 -0.92 29.49 -7.21
CA ILE A 60 -1.84 30.37 -6.46
C ILE A 60 -1.50 30.36 -4.98
N PHE A 61 -1.28 29.19 -4.37
CA PHE A 61 -0.87 29.09 -2.96
C PHE A 61 0.43 29.85 -2.67
N ILE A 62 1.44 29.71 -3.53
CA ILE A 62 2.70 30.45 -3.41
C ILE A 62 2.46 31.97 -3.43
N ILE A 63 1.59 32.46 -4.31
CA ILE A 63 1.25 33.89 -4.36
C ILE A 63 0.57 34.33 -3.06
N VAL A 64 -0.40 33.55 -2.58
CA VAL A 64 -1.12 33.83 -1.33
C VAL A 64 -0.15 33.85 -0.14
N GLU A 65 0.72 32.85 -0.01
CA GLU A 65 1.76 32.80 1.02
C GLU A 65 2.72 33.98 0.94
N SER A 66 3.08 34.42 -0.27
CA SER A 66 3.95 35.58 -0.48
C SER A 66 3.29 36.86 0.01
N VAL A 67 1.98 37.00 -0.19
CA VAL A 67 1.20 38.13 0.32
C VAL A 67 1.09 38.07 1.84
N VAL A 68 0.75 36.90 2.41
CA VAL A 68 0.64 36.71 3.86
C VAL A 68 1.99 36.94 4.56
N THR A 69 3.08 36.41 4.00
CA THR A 69 4.44 36.63 4.50
C THR A 69 4.81 38.11 4.47
N TYR A 70 4.44 38.83 3.40
CA TYR A 70 4.62 40.27 3.35
C TYR A 70 3.87 40.98 4.48
N TRP A 71 2.60 40.65 4.73
CA TRP A 71 1.81 41.26 5.81
C TRP A 71 2.37 40.93 7.19
N LEU A 72 2.78 39.68 7.43
CA LEU A 72 3.39 39.24 8.68
C LEU A 72 4.66 40.05 8.98
N VAL A 73 5.58 40.11 8.02
CA VAL A 73 6.84 40.85 8.19
C VAL A 73 6.60 42.36 8.28
N ALA A 74 5.64 42.90 7.53
CA ALA A 74 5.26 44.30 7.62
C ALA A 74 4.62 44.66 8.96
N GLY A 75 3.90 43.72 9.59
CA GLY A 75 3.34 43.86 10.93
C GLY A 75 4.45 43.84 11.98
N VAL A 76 5.32 42.82 11.94
CA VAL A 76 6.48 42.71 12.84
C VAL A 76 7.39 43.93 12.72
N GLY A 77 7.70 44.36 11.49
CA GLY A 77 8.56 45.53 11.25
C GLY A 77 7.99 46.83 11.83
N ARG A 78 6.67 47.05 11.76
CA ARG A 78 6.01 48.24 12.34
C ARG A 78 5.86 48.18 13.85
N TRP A 79 5.67 46.98 14.41
CA TRP A 79 5.48 46.78 15.85
C TRP A 79 6.82 46.83 16.61
N VAL A 80 7.86 46.20 16.06
CA VAL A 80 9.21 46.13 16.66
C VAL A 80 9.89 47.49 16.66
N THR A 81 9.64 48.36 15.66
CA THR A 81 10.14 49.75 15.68
C THR A 81 9.59 50.59 16.83
N HIS A 82 8.44 50.22 17.41
CA HIS A 82 7.81 50.94 18.51
C HIS A 82 8.38 50.54 19.89
N LEU A 83 9.03 49.38 19.99
CA LEU A 83 9.55 48.81 21.25
C LEU A 83 11.04 49.08 21.48
N GLY A 84 11.71 49.81 20.57
CA GLY A 84 13.12 50.22 20.70
C GLY A 84 14.16 49.08 20.73
N ALA A 85 13.74 47.82 20.68
CA ALA A 85 14.60 46.67 20.97
C ALA A 85 15.55 46.30 19.80
N TRP A 86 15.20 46.62 18.54
CA TRP A 86 15.94 46.17 17.35
C TRP A 86 16.14 47.31 16.35
N SER A 87 17.20 48.11 16.53
CA SER A 87 17.61 49.17 15.58
C SER A 87 18.37 48.64 14.36
N ALA A 88 18.71 47.35 14.32
CA ALA A 88 19.53 46.72 13.28
C ALA A 88 18.75 46.21 12.05
N ALA A 89 17.42 46.28 12.04
CA ALA A 89 16.58 45.74 10.95
C ALA A 89 16.60 46.57 9.63
N PHE A 90 17.71 47.25 9.34
CA PHE A 90 17.94 47.99 8.09
C PHE A 90 19.05 47.33 7.27
N GLY A 91 18.77 46.98 6.01
CA GLY A 91 19.75 46.38 5.09
C GLY A 91 19.46 44.92 4.75
N ARG A 92 20.47 44.04 4.65
CA ARG A 92 20.28 42.63 4.24
C ARG A 92 19.61 41.75 5.30
N GLU A 93 19.66 42.15 6.57
CA GLU A 93 18.98 41.46 7.68
C GLU A 93 17.44 41.51 7.54
N ARG A 94 16.89 42.51 6.84
CA ARG A 94 15.46 42.56 6.48
C ARG A 94 15.05 41.39 5.60
N PHE A 95 15.93 40.96 4.70
CA PHE A 95 15.64 39.84 3.80
C PHE A 95 15.67 38.52 4.55
N TYR A 96 16.52 38.41 5.58
CA TYR A 96 16.50 37.28 6.51
C TYR A 96 15.15 37.18 7.24
N LEU A 97 14.58 38.30 7.67
CA LEU A 97 13.24 38.31 8.30
C LEU A 97 12.14 37.81 7.35
N PHE A 98 12.23 38.12 6.05
CA PHE A 98 11.34 37.53 5.03
C PHE A 98 11.54 36.01 4.86
N ILE A 99 12.77 35.50 4.96
CA ILE A 99 13.04 34.05 4.91
C ILE A 99 12.41 33.35 6.11
N VAL A 100 12.66 33.85 7.33
CA VAL A 100 12.09 33.28 8.56
C VAL A 100 10.57 33.40 8.57
N GLY A 101 10.03 34.55 8.17
CA GLY A 101 8.59 34.77 8.05
C GLY A 101 7.94 33.80 7.05
N ALA A 102 8.57 33.57 5.89
CA ALA A 102 8.06 32.62 4.92
C ALA A 102 8.05 31.19 5.46
N VAL A 103 9.09 30.76 6.17
CA VAL A 103 9.13 29.42 6.79
C VAL A 103 8.01 29.26 7.81
N LEU A 104 7.74 30.28 8.64
CA LEU A 104 6.64 30.24 9.61
C LEU A 104 5.25 30.19 8.94
N VAL A 105 5.01 31.05 7.95
CA VAL A 105 3.76 31.05 7.18
C VAL A 105 3.56 29.71 6.50
N ARG A 106 4.63 29.14 5.95
CA ARG A 106 4.60 27.84 5.29
C ARG A 106 4.25 26.70 6.25
N LEU A 107 4.89 26.63 7.42
CA LEU A 107 4.55 25.64 8.45
C LEU A 107 3.06 25.72 8.86
N LEU A 108 2.51 26.94 8.92
CA LEU A 108 1.09 27.15 9.20
C LEU A 108 0.20 26.67 8.04
N PHE A 109 0.54 27.02 6.79
CA PHE A 109 -0.25 26.65 5.62
C PHE A 109 -0.22 25.13 5.38
N GLU A 110 0.95 24.49 5.45
CA GLU A 110 1.13 23.04 5.31
C GLU A 110 0.46 22.26 6.46
N GLY A 111 0.62 22.71 7.70
CA GLY A 111 0.11 21.99 8.87
C GLY A 111 -1.39 22.12 9.10
N VAL A 112 -2.01 23.22 8.63
CA VAL A 112 -3.37 23.60 9.06
C VAL A 112 -4.30 23.83 7.88
N ILE A 113 -3.89 24.61 6.89
CA ILE A 113 -4.80 25.15 5.86
C ILE A 113 -4.93 24.19 4.69
N VAL A 114 -3.82 23.71 4.13
CA VAL A 114 -3.80 22.83 2.96
C VAL A 114 -4.55 21.51 3.22
N PRO A 115 -4.32 20.78 4.34
CA PRO A 115 -5.04 19.53 4.60
C PRO A 115 -6.56 19.72 4.75
N ARG A 116 -7.00 20.85 5.31
CA ARG A 116 -8.43 21.18 5.47
C ARG A 116 -9.10 21.48 4.13
N VAL A 117 -8.42 22.24 3.26
CA VAL A 117 -8.94 22.59 1.93
C VAL A 117 -8.95 21.36 1.01
N GLU A 118 -7.94 20.50 1.08
CA GLU A 118 -7.88 19.23 0.34
C GLU A 118 -9.04 18.30 0.74
N ALA A 119 -9.30 18.15 2.03
CA ALA A 119 -10.41 17.35 2.55
C ALA A 119 -11.79 17.86 2.13
N GLN A 120 -11.94 19.18 1.94
CA GLN A 120 -13.24 19.80 1.63
C GLN A 120 -13.54 19.88 0.13
N TYR A 121 -12.53 20.02 -0.73
CA TYR A 121 -12.72 20.30 -2.16
C TYR A 121 -12.08 19.28 -3.12
N GLY A 122 -11.34 18.28 -2.63
CA GLY A 122 -10.82 17.18 -3.45
C GLY A 122 -9.77 17.59 -4.51
N PHE A 123 -9.01 18.67 -4.26
CA PHE A 123 -7.99 19.15 -5.20
C PHE A 123 -6.67 18.38 -5.07
N ALA A 124 -6.10 17.95 -6.20
CA ALA A 124 -4.77 17.35 -6.25
C ALA A 124 -3.66 18.41 -6.04
N HIS A 125 -2.99 18.37 -4.88
CA HIS A 125 -1.90 19.27 -4.53
C HIS A 125 -0.54 18.60 -4.81
N SER A 126 0.28 19.17 -5.70
CA SER A 126 1.64 18.67 -5.98
C SER A 126 2.62 19.21 -4.92
N ARG A 127 2.99 18.36 -3.96
CA ARG A 127 3.94 18.68 -2.88
C ARG A 127 5.34 19.03 -3.40
N GLU A 128 5.77 18.41 -4.50
CA GLU A 128 7.10 18.60 -5.09
C GLU A 128 7.30 20.02 -5.67
N LEU A 129 6.30 20.55 -6.39
CA LEU A 129 6.34 21.91 -6.95
C LEU A 129 6.17 23.00 -5.87
N TYR A 130 5.61 22.61 -4.73
CA TYR A 130 5.41 23.49 -3.59
C TYR A 130 6.71 23.71 -2.79
N SER A 131 7.65 22.76 -2.80
CA SER A 131 9.02 22.89 -2.23
C SER A 131 9.81 24.08 -2.82
N VAL A 132 9.64 24.35 -4.12
CA VAL A 132 10.20 25.54 -4.81
C VAL A 132 9.71 26.86 -4.20
N GLY A 133 8.51 26.86 -3.63
CA GLY A 133 7.92 27.98 -2.89
C GLY A 133 8.81 28.49 -1.73
N LEU A 134 9.70 27.66 -1.17
CA LEU A 134 10.51 28.03 -0.01
C LEU A 134 11.48 29.19 -0.30
N VAL A 135 12.01 29.23 -1.52
CA VAL A 135 12.88 30.32 -1.99
C VAL A 135 12.04 31.40 -2.68
N LEU A 136 10.96 31.00 -3.37
CA LEU A 136 10.13 31.90 -4.17
C LEU A 136 9.29 32.85 -3.31
N VAL A 137 8.68 32.37 -2.22
CA VAL A 137 7.83 33.14 -1.31
C VAL A 137 8.59 34.34 -0.70
N PRO A 138 9.75 34.17 -0.03
CA PRO A 138 10.53 35.29 0.48
C PRO A 138 10.94 36.30 -0.60
N LEU A 139 11.28 35.82 -1.80
CA LEU A 139 11.69 36.68 -2.91
C LEU A 139 10.54 37.55 -3.40
N VAL A 140 9.36 36.96 -3.60
CA VAL A 140 8.14 37.67 -4.00
C VAL A 140 7.76 38.69 -2.92
N SER A 141 7.71 38.29 -1.64
CA SER A 141 7.43 39.21 -0.54
C SER A 141 8.41 40.37 -0.46
N ASN A 142 9.70 40.12 -0.68
CA ASN A 142 10.72 41.17 -0.73
C ASN A 142 10.55 42.10 -1.95
N THR A 143 10.08 41.61 -3.11
CA THR A 143 9.73 42.50 -4.22
C THR A 143 8.56 43.42 -3.88
N PHE A 144 7.55 42.90 -3.18
CA PHE A 144 6.40 43.69 -2.73
C PHE A 144 6.80 44.78 -1.74
N TRP A 145 7.80 44.51 -0.89
CA TRP A 145 8.33 45.52 0.02
C TRP A 145 9.08 46.65 -0.69
N ASN A 146 9.99 46.32 -1.63
CA ASN A 146 10.84 47.34 -2.26
C ASN A 146 10.08 48.28 -3.21
N ALA A 147 9.01 47.81 -3.86
CA ALA A 147 8.24 48.61 -4.80
C ALA A 147 6.84 49.02 -4.29
N GLY A 148 6.42 48.48 -3.14
CA GLY A 148 5.05 48.56 -2.61
C GLY A 148 4.12 47.56 -3.29
N ILE A 149 3.31 46.82 -2.52
CA ILE A 149 2.47 45.72 -3.03
C ILE A 149 1.54 46.15 -4.18
N ILE A 150 0.95 47.36 -4.09
CA ILE A 150 0.01 47.91 -5.09
C ILE A 150 0.68 48.07 -6.46
N LYS A 151 1.97 48.47 -6.48
CA LYS A 151 2.72 48.67 -7.72
C LYS A 151 3.46 47.40 -8.16
N ALA A 152 3.96 46.63 -7.21
CA ALA A 152 4.79 45.45 -7.46
C ALA A 152 3.98 44.26 -7.99
N PHE A 153 2.81 43.99 -7.40
CA PHE A 153 1.95 42.87 -7.76
C PHE A 153 1.58 42.85 -9.26
N PRO A 154 1.00 43.93 -9.84
CA PRO A 154 0.65 43.94 -11.27
C PRO A 154 1.89 43.89 -12.17
N ARG A 155 3.03 44.48 -11.77
CA ARG A 155 4.28 44.45 -12.57
C ARG A 155 4.86 43.04 -12.66
N VAL A 156 5.01 42.35 -11.53
CA VAL A 156 5.51 40.97 -11.50
C VAL A 156 4.54 40.04 -12.20
N GLY A 157 3.23 40.22 -12.00
CA GLY A 157 2.18 39.48 -12.71
C GLY A 157 2.29 39.65 -14.22
N PHE A 158 2.46 40.89 -14.71
CA PHE A 158 2.59 41.17 -16.14
C PHE A 158 3.82 40.50 -16.77
N VAL A 159 4.99 40.60 -16.13
CA VAL A 159 6.22 39.92 -16.62
C VAL A 159 6.05 38.40 -16.60
N THR A 160 5.38 37.87 -15.59
CA THR A 160 5.09 36.42 -15.46
C THR A 160 4.17 35.95 -16.60
N VAL A 161 3.10 36.68 -16.91
CA VAL A 161 2.18 36.36 -18.00
C VAL A 161 2.89 36.42 -19.36
N LEU A 162 3.71 37.44 -19.61
CA LEU A 162 4.46 37.52 -20.87
C LEU A 162 5.48 36.38 -21.00
N THR A 163 6.15 36.03 -19.90
CA THR A 163 7.05 34.87 -19.83
C THR A 163 6.30 33.56 -20.09
N TRP A 164 5.10 33.42 -19.51
CA TRP A 164 4.22 32.26 -19.70
C TRP A 164 3.79 32.11 -21.17
N ILE A 165 3.37 33.20 -21.83
CA ILE A 165 3.00 33.17 -23.26
C ILE A 165 4.18 32.71 -24.11
N LEU A 166 5.37 33.27 -23.90
CA LEU A 166 6.55 32.91 -24.67
C LEU A 166 6.97 31.46 -24.42
N LEU A 167 6.89 30.99 -23.17
CA LEU A 167 7.19 29.60 -22.82
C LEU A 167 6.22 28.62 -23.47
N VAL A 168 4.92 28.90 -23.47
CA VAL A 168 3.92 28.05 -24.16
C VAL A 168 4.22 27.97 -25.66
N LEU A 169 4.65 29.07 -26.28
CA LEU A 169 5.06 29.08 -27.69
C LEU A 169 6.31 28.20 -27.92
N LEU A 170 7.33 28.31 -27.06
CA LEU A 170 8.54 27.49 -27.13
C LEU A 170 8.26 25.99 -26.92
N LEU A 171 7.43 25.65 -25.94
CA LEU A 171 7.00 24.27 -25.67
C LEU A 171 6.26 23.64 -26.86
N ARG A 172 5.55 24.46 -27.65
CA ARG A 172 4.85 23.99 -28.85
C ARG A 172 5.76 23.83 -30.07
N THR A 173 6.85 24.60 -30.16
CA THR A 173 7.67 24.73 -31.37
C THR A 173 9.03 24.01 -31.29
N THR A 174 9.53 23.76 -30.08
CA THR A 174 10.86 23.18 -29.83
C THR A 174 10.76 21.87 -29.04
N ASN A 175 11.89 21.21 -28.81
CA ASN A 175 12.01 19.99 -28.02
C ASN A 175 11.95 20.20 -26.48
N LEU A 176 11.46 21.35 -26.01
CA LEU A 176 11.29 21.66 -24.59
C LEU A 176 10.04 20.97 -24.02
N SER A 177 10.13 20.30 -22.86
CA SER A 177 9.03 19.49 -22.31
C SER A 177 8.66 19.82 -20.86
N VAL A 178 7.35 19.99 -20.58
CA VAL A 178 6.84 20.32 -19.23
C VAL A 178 6.71 19.13 -18.30
N SER A 179 6.15 18.01 -18.79
CA SER A 179 5.91 16.82 -17.98
C SER A 179 7.21 16.26 -17.39
N ARG A 180 8.33 16.46 -18.08
CA ARG A 180 9.67 16.05 -17.63
C ARG A 180 10.39 17.08 -16.75
N PHE A 181 9.90 18.32 -16.65
CA PHE A 181 10.36 19.27 -15.61
C PHE A 181 9.94 18.78 -14.21
N GLN A 182 8.77 18.16 -14.07
CA GLN A 182 8.32 17.59 -12.78
C GLN A 182 9.15 16.37 -12.38
N VAL A 183 9.45 15.48 -13.33
CA VAL A 183 10.09 14.17 -13.06
C VAL A 183 11.61 14.24 -12.84
N ILE A 184 12.32 15.27 -13.37
CA ILE A 184 13.80 15.38 -13.29
C ILE A 184 14.25 16.84 -13.02
N ASN A 185 13.49 17.65 -12.30
CA ASN A 185 14.09 18.83 -11.68
C ASN A 185 14.96 18.33 -10.51
N GLU A 186 16.30 18.39 -10.72
CA GLU A 186 17.38 18.00 -9.80
C GLU A 186 16.89 17.10 -8.67
N SER A 187 16.80 15.79 -8.97
CA SER A 187 16.15 14.72 -8.16
C SER A 187 16.51 14.64 -6.67
N LEU A 188 17.35 15.54 -6.20
CA LEU A 188 17.84 15.72 -4.85
C LEU A 188 17.44 17.06 -4.21
N SER A 189 17.31 18.19 -4.93
CA SER A 189 17.05 19.50 -4.28
C SER A 189 15.62 19.66 -3.76
N ILE A 190 14.63 19.05 -4.41
CA ILE A 190 13.21 19.08 -3.97
C ILE A 190 13.00 18.17 -2.75
N LYS A 191 13.54 16.95 -2.76
CA LYS A 191 13.48 15.99 -1.65
C LYS A 191 14.26 16.46 -0.42
N PHE A 192 15.38 17.18 -0.61
CA PHE A 192 16.14 17.73 0.51
C PHE A 192 15.46 18.95 1.12
N LEU A 193 14.90 19.88 0.33
CA LEU A 193 14.19 21.06 0.87
C LEU A 193 12.87 20.70 1.60
N GLU A 194 12.30 19.54 1.32
CA GLU A 194 11.20 18.94 2.11
C GLU A 194 11.66 18.41 3.48
N SER A 195 12.96 18.14 3.66
CA SER A 195 13.50 17.75 4.96
C SER A 195 13.61 18.97 5.89
N PRO A 196 13.03 18.92 7.11
CA PRO A 196 13.19 19.98 8.10
C PRO A 196 14.66 20.35 8.37
N LYS A 197 15.58 19.40 8.22
CA LYS A 197 17.03 19.62 8.39
C LYS A 197 17.61 20.56 7.33
N ALA A 198 17.20 20.45 6.07
CA ALA A 198 17.70 21.35 5.02
C ALA A 198 17.16 22.78 5.20
N GLN A 199 15.93 22.93 5.70
CA GLN A 199 15.36 24.23 6.03
C GLN A 199 16.16 24.92 7.13
N ILE A 200 16.52 24.17 8.18
CA ILE A 200 17.39 24.65 9.26
C ILE A 200 18.75 25.08 8.72
N ILE A 201 19.38 24.29 7.85
CA ILE A 201 20.67 24.62 7.22
C ILE A 201 20.56 25.88 6.36
N LEU A 202 19.50 26.03 5.56
CA LEU A 202 19.27 27.21 4.73
C LEU A 202 19.13 28.47 5.59
N VAL A 203 18.32 28.41 6.65
CA VAL A 203 18.09 29.54 7.57
C VAL A 203 19.38 29.90 8.29
N ILE A 204 20.13 28.92 8.81
CA ILE A 204 21.42 29.17 9.46
C ILE A 204 22.44 29.75 8.47
N GLY A 205 22.49 29.24 7.24
CA GLY A 205 23.36 29.78 6.20
C GLY A 205 23.02 31.22 5.83
N ALA A 206 21.73 31.55 5.74
CA ALA A 206 21.27 32.92 5.52
C ALA A 206 21.60 33.84 6.71
N LEU A 207 21.46 33.35 7.94
CA LEU A 207 21.81 34.09 9.16
C LEU A 207 23.31 34.38 9.25
N LEU A 208 24.15 33.35 9.06
CA LEU A 208 25.61 33.49 9.06
C LEU A 208 26.08 34.39 7.92
N GLY A 209 25.47 34.26 6.74
CA GLY A 209 25.72 35.14 5.59
C GLY A 209 25.37 36.60 5.88
N ALA A 210 24.22 36.87 6.50
CA ALA A 210 23.81 38.22 6.88
C ALA A 210 24.75 38.82 7.95
N ARG A 211 25.04 38.06 9.01
CA ARG A 211 25.88 38.51 10.11
C ARG A 211 27.33 38.76 9.69
N ASN A 212 27.89 37.89 8.84
CA ASN A 212 29.24 38.06 8.32
C ASN A 212 29.31 39.17 7.27
N ASN A 213 28.22 39.46 6.55
CA ASN A 213 28.14 40.63 5.68
C ASN A 213 28.24 41.94 6.48
N VAL A 214 27.55 42.04 7.63
CA VAL A 214 27.61 43.21 8.50
C VAL A 214 28.95 43.32 9.23
N ARG A 215 29.45 42.21 9.79
CA ARG A 215 30.67 42.20 10.62
C ARG A 215 31.97 42.30 9.83
N TYR A 216 32.08 41.60 8.70
CA TYR A 216 33.32 41.49 7.91
C TYR A 216 33.22 42.14 6.53
N GLY A 217 32.07 42.68 6.15
CA GLY A 217 31.86 43.26 4.82
C GLY A 217 31.81 42.24 3.67
N TRP A 218 31.75 40.94 3.97
CA TRP A 218 31.74 39.86 2.97
C TRP A 218 30.46 39.88 2.11
N ASP A 219 30.57 39.92 0.77
CA ASP A 219 29.43 40.09 -0.14
C ASP A 219 29.27 38.93 -1.13
N TYR A 220 28.14 38.23 -1.04
CA TYR A 220 27.86 36.97 -1.76
C TYR A 220 26.84 37.08 -2.91
N ASN A 221 26.49 38.29 -3.36
CA ASN A 221 25.37 38.49 -4.30
C ASN A 221 23.99 38.08 -3.77
N GLY A 222 23.85 37.96 -2.45
CA GLY A 222 22.63 37.56 -1.77
C GLY A 222 22.95 36.67 -0.59
N ILE A 223 22.29 36.90 0.55
CA ILE A 223 22.52 36.10 1.76
C ILE A 223 22.06 34.64 1.61
N LEU A 224 21.24 34.36 0.59
CA LEU A 224 20.69 33.03 0.30
C LEU A 224 21.70 32.16 -0.49
N VAL A 225 22.70 32.76 -1.15
CA VAL A 225 23.72 32.04 -1.93
C VAL A 225 24.56 31.09 -1.04
N PRO A 226 25.15 31.54 0.08
CA PRO A 226 25.82 30.62 1.00
C PRO A 226 24.89 29.56 1.61
N GLY A 227 23.62 29.90 1.87
CA GLY A 227 22.64 28.96 2.42
C GLY A 227 22.28 27.84 1.45
N LEU A 228 22.02 28.17 0.18
CA LEU A 228 21.79 27.16 -0.85
C LEU A 228 23.04 26.29 -1.08
N LEU A 229 24.22 26.91 -1.12
CA LEU A 229 25.47 26.18 -1.27
C LEU A 229 25.78 25.29 -0.04
N ALA A 230 25.29 25.65 1.15
CA ALA A 230 25.36 24.79 2.34
C ALA A 230 24.51 23.53 2.21
N VAL A 231 23.33 23.64 1.58
CA VAL A 231 22.51 22.46 1.25
C VAL A 231 23.22 21.58 0.21
N ALA A 232 23.91 22.19 -0.76
CA ALA A 232 24.71 21.47 -1.74
C ALA A 232 25.87 20.66 -1.13
N CYS A 233 26.28 20.92 0.13
CA CYS A 233 27.31 20.14 0.81
C CYS A 233 26.92 18.67 1.06
N TYR A 234 25.64 18.31 0.95
CA TYR A 234 25.22 16.90 0.94
C TYR A 234 25.72 16.15 -0.31
N GLU A 235 26.01 16.87 -1.39
CA GLU A 235 26.55 16.35 -2.63
C GLU A 235 27.88 17.04 -2.98
N PRO A 236 29.01 16.48 -2.53
CA PRO A 236 30.31 17.13 -2.71
C PRO A 236 30.64 17.37 -4.20
N LEU A 237 30.16 16.49 -5.09
CA LEU A 237 30.34 16.65 -6.54
C LEU A 237 29.67 17.92 -7.06
N LYS A 238 28.45 18.22 -6.61
CA LYS A 238 27.70 19.42 -7.00
C LYS A 238 28.35 20.70 -6.51
N LEU A 239 28.93 20.69 -5.31
CA LEU A 239 29.70 21.83 -4.79
C LEU A 239 30.90 22.16 -5.68
N VAL A 240 31.62 21.12 -6.12
CA VAL A 240 32.77 21.24 -7.01
C VAL A 240 32.33 21.73 -8.39
N THR A 241 31.33 21.10 -9.01
CA THR A 241 30.85 21.49 -10.34
C THR A 241 30.30 22.93 -10.34
N THR A 242 29.63 23.37 -9.27
CA THR A 242 29.16 24.77 -9.12
C THR A 242 30.32 25.76 -9.13
N THR A 243 31.39 25.44 -8.41
CA THR A 243 32.58 26.30 -8.31
C THR A 243 33.32 26.36 -9.64
N VAL A 244 33.53 25.19 -10.28
CA VAL A 244 34.15 25.10 -11.61
C VAL A 244 33.33 25.85 -12.65
N GLU A 245 32.01 25.66 -12.66
CA GLU A 245 31.12 26.36 -13.58
C GLU A 245 31.16 27.87 -13.37
N ALA A 246 31.16 28.35 -12.13
CA ALA A 246 31.27 29.79 -11.84
C ALA A 246 32.56 30.41 -12.40
N LEU A 247 33.69 29.68 -12.29
CA LEU A 247 34.98 30.11 -12.85
C LEU A 247 34.96 30.13 -14.37
N LEU A 248 34.38 29.10 -15.00
CA LEU A 248 34.22 29.03 -16.46
C LEU A 248 33.37 30.18 -16.98
N VAL A 249 32.24 30.48 -16.34
CA VAL A 249 31.35 31.60 -16.72
C VAL A 249 32.06 32.93 -16.54
N TYR A 250 32.76 33.13 -15.42
CA TYR A 250 33.56 34.35 -15.19
C TYR A 250 34.62 34.56 -16.27
N GLY A 251 35.39 33.51 -16.59
CA GLY A 251 36.44 33.56 -17.61
C GLY A 251 35.87 33.81 -19.00
N ALA A 252 34.81 33.09 -19.38
CA ALA A 252 34.13 33.26 -20.67
C ALA A 252 33.53 34.66 -20.82
N SER A 253 32.93 35.21 -19.76
CA SER A 253 32.41 36.57 -19.76
C SER A 253 33.54 37.60 -19.92
N LYS A 254 34.65 37.51 -19.17
CA LYS A 254 35.79 38.43 -19.36
C LYS A 254 36.38 38.32 -20.78
N PHE A 255 36.50 37.11 -21.30
CA PHE A 255 36.97 36.89 -22.67
C PHE A 255 36.03 37.55 -23.69
N LEU A 256 34.72 37.34 -23.60
CA LEU A 256 33.76 37.92 -24.54
C LEU A 256 33.80 39.46 -24.53
N MET A 257 34.05 40.06 -23.37
CA MET A 257 34.22 41.52 -23.23
C MET A 257 35.53 42.07 -23.79
N SER A 258 36.53 41.21 -24.02
CA SER A 258 37.76 41.61 -24.71
C SER A 258 37.61 41.63 -26.24
N VAL A 259 36.55 41.03 -26.79
CA VAL A 259 36.34 40.86 -28.24
C VAL A 259 35.32 41.88 -28.79
N PRO A 260 35.57 42.55 -29.93
CA PRO A 260 34.57 43.37 -30.62
C PRO A 260 33.40 42.50 -31.13
N PRO A 261 32.12 42.92 -30.98
CA PRO A 261 31.64 44.27 -30.67
C PRO A 261 31.48 44.59 -29.17
N PHE A 262 31.58 43.62 -28.27
CA PHE A 262 31.27 43.81 -26.85
C PHE A 262 32.27 44.71 -26.12
N SER A 263 33.53 44.73 -26.55
CA SER A 263 34.55 45.66 -26.03
C SER A 263 34.20 47.14 -26.23
N ARG A 264 33.29 47.46 -27.15
CA ARG A 264 32.82 48.83 -27.43
C ARG A 264 31.51 49.18 -26.72
N MET A 265 30.87 48.23 -26.03
CA MET A 265 29.58 48.42 -25.36
C MET A 265 29.76 48.75 -23.88
N LEU A 266 29.08 49.78 -23.38
CA LEU A 266 29.02 50.09 -21.94
C LEU A 266 28.06 49.14 -21.22
N ILE A 267 28.60 48.04 -20.68
CA ILE A 267 27.84 47.03 -19.93
C ILE A 267 28.00 47.30 -18.42
N VAL A 268 27.05 48.08 -17.87
CA VAL A 268 26.99 48.46 -16.45
C VAL A 268 25.60 48.14 -15.89
N GLY A 269 25.51 47.87 -14.58
CA GLY A 269 24.25 47.64 -13.88
C GLY A 269 23.54 46.35 -14.32
N PRO A 270 22.21 46.37 -14.57
CA PRO A 270 21.41 45.21 -14.98
C PRO A 270 21.97 44.45 -16.19
N ARG A 271 22.55 45.17 -17.16
CA ARG A 271 23.13 44.59 -18.38
C ARG A 271 24.27 43.62 -18.09
N ARG A 272 25.07 43.90 -17.05
CA ARG A 272 26.19 43.04 -16.65
C ARG A 272 25.70 41.72 -16.07
N MET A 273 24.65 41.77 -15.25
CA MET A 273 24.02 40.58 -14.71
C MET A 273 23.43 39.73 -15.84
N LEU A 274 22.64 40.35 -16.73
CA LEU A 274 22.06 39.67 -17.89
C LEU A 274 23.13 39.01 -18.77
N MET A 275 24.23 39.70 -19.05
CA MET A 275 25.33 39.18 -19.86
C MET A 275 25.98 37.93 -19.25
N CYS A 276 26.26 37.93 -17.94
CA CYS A 276 26.81 36.74 -17.27
C CYS A 276 25.84 35.56 -17.33
N TYR A 277 24.54 35.81 -17.19
CA TYR A 277 23.51 34.77 -17.32
C TYR A 277 23.41 34.19 -18.72
N ILE A 278 23.41 35.04 -19.74
CA ILE A 278 23.41 34.61 -21.15
C ILE A 278 24.67 33.79 -21.43
N THR A 279 25.84 34.27 -20.98
CA THR A 279 27.11 33.54 -21.13
C THR A 279 27.03 32.17 -20.45
N GLY A 280 26.57 32.10 -19.20
CA GLY A 280 26.42 30.83 -18.48
C GLY A 280 25.43 29.88 -19.15
N PHE A 281 24.33 30.39 -19.69
CA PHE A 281 23.39 29.59 -20.47
C PHE A 281 24.06 28.97 -21.71
N PHE A 282 24.79 29.76 -22.50
CA PHE A 282 25.49 29.24 -23.68
C PHE A 282 26.62 28.27 -23.32
N VAL A 283 27.36 28.52 -22.23
CA VAL A 283 28.37 27.56 -21.71
C VAL A 283 27.71 26.22 -21.39
N LYS A 284 26.55 26.22 -20.73
CA LYS A 284 25.77 25.00 -20.44
C LYS A 284 25.24 24.32 -21.70
N VAL A 285 24.76 25.08 -22.69
CA VAL A 285 24.31 24.53 -23.98
C VAL A 285 25.46 23.83 -24.69
N LEU A 286 26.62 24.49 -24.79
CA LEU A 286 27.81 23.94 -25.42
C LEU A 286 28.29 22.69 -24.69
N LEU A 287 28.44 22.76 -23.36
CA LEU A 287 28.84 21.63 -22.54
C LEU A 287 27.83 20.48 -22.65
N GLY A 288 26.54 20.79 -22.72
CA GLY A 288 25.48 19.80 -22.93
C GLY A 288 25.63 19.07 -24.25
N PHE A 289 25.87 19.76 -25.37
CA PHE A 289 26.11 19.11 -26.66
C PHE A 289 27.43 18.32 -26.70
N VAL A 290 28.50 18.83 -26.06
CA VAL A 290 29.78 18.13 -25.94
C VAL A 290 29.60 16.82 -25.15
N LEU A 291 28.94 16.87 -23.98
CA LEU A 291 28.67 15.69 -23.16
C LEU A 291 27.71 14.72 -23.86
N ALA A 292 26.71 15.22 -24.58
CA ALA A 292 25.81 14.41 -25.41
C ALA A 292 26.56 13.60 -26.47
N TYR A 293 27.58 14.21 -27.07
CA TYR A 293 28.39 13.60 -28.10
C TYR A 293 29.34 12.52 -27.53
N PHE A 294 30.04 12.82 -26.44
CA PHE A 294 31.03 11.91 -25.89
C PHE A 294 30.43 10.79 -25.04
N TRP A 295 29.40 11.06 -24.23
CA TRP A 295 28.79 10.09 -23.31
C TRP A 295 27.26 10.00 -23.50
N PRO A 296 26.80 9.33 -24.58
CA PRO A 296 25.37 9.14 -24.82
C PRO A 296 24.76 8.21 -23.77
N GLY A 297 23.99 8.76 -22.84
CA GLY A 297 23.23 7.98 -21.85
C GLY A 297 23.25 8.55 -20.43
N VAL A 298 24.24 9.36 -20.08
CA VAL A 298 24.35 9.93 -18.74
C VAL A 298 23.45 11.18 -18.61
N PRO A 299 22.64 11.31 -17.53
CA PRO A 299 21.89 12.53 -17.27
C PRO A 299 22.86 13.73 -17.11
N MET A 300 22.81 14.68 -18.05
CA MET A 300 23.76 15.80 -18.10
C MET A 300 23.58 16.76 -16.92
N ILE A 301 22.40 16.76 -16.32
CA ILE A 301 22.06 17.64 -15.19
C ILE A 301 22.91 17.36 -13.93
N ASP A 302 23.47 16.15 -13.79
CA ASP A 302 24.33 15.80 -12.66
C ASP A 302 25.69 16.51 -12.73
N TYR A 303 26.12 16.89 -13.93
CA TYR A 303 27.38 17.59 -14.18
C TYR A 303 27.25 19.12 -14.18
N PHE A 304 26.02 19.64 -14.22
CA PHE A 304 25.79 21.07 -14.03
C PHE A 304 25.87 21.45 -12.55
N GLY A 305 26.33 22.66 -12.29
CA GLY A 305 26.38 23.24 -10.96
C GLY A 305 25.03 23.23 -10.26
N PHE A 306 25.06 23.11 -8.94
CA PHE A 306 23.92 23.21 -8.05
C PHE A 306 23.20 24.54 -8.27
N GLY A 307 21.91 24.46 -8.55
CA GLY A 307 21.12 25.64 -8.89
C GLY A 307 21.50 26.27 -10.23
N TYR A 308 20.48 26.51 -11.03
CA TYR A 308 20.56 27.12 -12.36
C TYR A 308 21.13 28.56 -12.38
N LEU A 309 21.25 29.22 -11.21
CA LEU A 309 21.73 30.62 -11.09
C LEU A 309 22.98 30.81 -10.26
N LEU A 310 23.29 29.89 -9.35
CA LEU A 310 24.36 30.11 -8.38
C LEU A 310 25.72 30.32 -9.06
N PRO A 311 26.11 29.53 -10.09
CA PRO A 311 27.34 29.78 -10.83
C PRO A 311 27.39 31.19 -11.45
N SER A 312 26.32 31.63 -12.11
CA SER A 312 26.24 32.94 -12.76
C SER A 312 26.24 34.10 -11.74
N LEU A 313 25.57 33.95 -10.58
CA LEU A 313 25.58 34.95 -9.52
C LEU A 313 26.95 35.12 -8.89
N LEU A 314 27.67 34.01 -8.67
CA LEU A 314 29.04 34.03 -8.18
C LEU A 314 29.97 34.70 -9.21
N ALA A 315 29.83 34.33 -10.49
CA ALA A 315 30.59 34.95 -11.59
C ALA A 315 30.38 36.47 -11.68
N VAL A 316 29.13 36.95 -11.57
CA VAL A 316 28.82 38.39 -11.56
C VAL A 316 29.56 39.11 -10.42
N LYS A 317 29.67 38.49 -9.24
CA LYS A 317 30.42 39.10 -8.12
C LYS A 317 31.92 39.03 -8.29
N MET A 318 32.46 37.92 -8.80
CA MET A 318 33.88 37.84 -9.15
C MET A 318 34.27 38.92 -10.17
N TRP A 319 33.37 39.24 -11.10
CA TRP A 319 33.54 40.35 -12.03
C TRP A 319 33.48 41.70 -11.30
N ASN A 320 32.46 41.95 -10.49
CA ASN A 320 32.35 43.25 -9.81
C ASN A 320 33.50 43.56 -8.83
N LYS A 321 34.16 42.55 -8.27
CA LYS A 321 35.25 42.71 -7.30
C LYS A 321 36.64 42.53 -7.91
N ASP A 322 36.74 42.10 -9.17
CA ASP A 322 37.96 41.73 -9.90
C ASP A 322 38.89 40.69 -9.22
N HIS A 323 38.54 40.19 -8.04
CA HIS A 323 39.27 39.19 -7.28
C HIS A 323 38.40 37.97 -6.99
N ILE A 324 38.82 36.81 -7.49
CA ILE A 324 38.11 35.52 -7.34
C ILE A 324 38.10 35.07 -5.87
N GLY A 325 39.26 35.09 -5.21
CA GLY A 325 39.44 34.56 -3.85
C GLY A 325 38.60 35.28 -2.78
N ILE A 326 38.37 36.59 -2.95
CA ILE A 326 37.58 37.42 -2.02
C ILE A 326 36.10 37.03 -2.03
N VAL A 327 35.61 36.39 -3.09
CA VAL A 327 34.20 35.99 -3.23
C VAL A 327 34.03 34.50 -2.93
N VAL A 328 34.87 33.64 -3.52
CA VAL A 328 34.70 32.17 -3.40
C VAL A 328 34.99 31.68 -1.99
N MET A 329 36.11 32.10 -1.39
CA MET A 329 36.56 31.58 -0.10
C MET A 329 35.57 31.90 1.04
N PRO A 330 35.10 33.16 1.20
CA PRO A 330 34.10 33.46 2.22
C PRO A 330 32.77 32.75 1.99
N THR A 331 32.34 32.57 0.73
CA THR A 331 31.09 31.86 0.41
C THR A 331 31.17 30.41 0.89
N LEU A 332 32.23 29.69 0.50
CA LEU A 332 32.44 28.30 0.90
C LEU A 332 32.57 28.15 2.41
N GLN A 333 33.31 29.05 3.08
CA GLN A 333 33.49 29.00 4.52
C GLN A 333 32.16 29.15 5.27
N VAL A 334 31.32 30.10 4.86
CA VAL A 334 29.98 30.28 5.46
C VAL A 334 29.10 29.07 5.20
N SER A 335 29.13 28.52 3.98
CA SER A 335 28.33 27.34 3.63
C SER A 335 28.69 26.09 4.42
N ILE A 336 29.99 25.78 4.54
CA ILE A 336 30.47 24.61 5.32
C ILE A 336 30.14 24.80 6.80
N THR A 337 30.33 26.01 7.35
CA THR A 337 29.98 26.30 8.74
C THR A 337 28.48 26.13 8.98
N ALA A 338 27.64 26.63 8.06
CA ALA A 338 26.19 26.50 8.13
C ALA A 338 25.74 25.04 8.04
N PHE A 339 26.38 24.23 7.19
CA PHE A 339 26.13 22.80 7.09
C PHE A 339 26.42 22.07 8.40
N LEU A 340 27.58 22.33 9.02
CA LEU A 340 27.97 21.69 10.29
C LEU A 340 27.05 22.11 11.44
N VAL A 341 26.82 23.42 11.61
CA VAL A 341 25.96 23.95 12.68
C VAL A 341 24.51 23.53 12.48
N GLY A 342 24.00 23.57 11.25
CA GLY A 342 22.63 23.16 10.93
C GLY A 342 22.38 21.68 11.15
N ASN A 343 23.35 20.82 10.82
CA ASN A 343 23.27 19.39 11.18
C ASN A 343 23.36 19.18 12.69
N GLY A 344 24.23 19.92 13.39
CA GLY A 344 24.34 19.85 14.85
C GLY A 344 23.04 20.23 15.55
N ILE A 345 22.40 21.34 15.13
CA ILE A 345 21.10 21.76 15.66
C ILE A 345 20.01 20.78 15.25
N GLY A 346 19.97 20.32 14.01
CA GLY A 346 18.98 19.34 13.55
C GLY A 346 19.08 18.01 14.32
N TYR A 347 20.29 17.51 14.57
CA TYR A 347 20.50 16.31 15.40
C TYR A 347 20.12 16.58 16.87
N GLY A 348 20.50 17.74 17.40
CA GLY A 348 20.13 18.19 18.74
C GLY A 348 18.61 18.27 18.92
N LEU A 349 17.89 18.81 17.93
CA LEU A 349 16.43 18.89 17.94
C LEU A 349 15.77 17.51 17.83
N VAL A 350 16.27 16.60 16.99
CA VAL A 350 15.73 15.22 16.93
C VAL A 350 15.96 14.48 18.25
N LYS A 351 17.14 14.66 18.87
CA LYS A 351 17.44 14.08 20.18
C LYS A 351 16.62 14.73 21.30
N ALA A 352 16.42 16.04 21.22
CA ALA A 352 15.61 16.81 22.16
C ALA A 352 14.12 16.54 21.97
N GLU A 353 13.63 16.28 20.76
CA GLU A 353 12.28 15.79 20.48
C GLU A 353 12.07 14.42 21.13
N GLY A 354 13.06 13.52 21.04
CA GLY A 354 13.06 12.28 21.82
C GLY A 354 13.04 12.46 23.34
N LEU A 355 13.32 13.67 23.85
CA LEU A 355 13.30 14.03 25.28
C LEU A 355 12.10 14.92 25.68
N LEU A 356 11.63 15.81 24.80
CA LEU A 356 10.60 16.84 25.03
C LEU A 356 9.23 16.44 24.51
N VAL A 357 9.19 15.63 23.45
CA VAL A 357 8.01 14.88 23.04
C VAL A 357 8.22 13.50 23.65
N PRO A 358 7.75 13.24 24.90
CA PRO A 358 7.41 11.86 25.22
C PRO A 358 6.53 11.44 24.05
N HIS A 359 6.91 10.34 23.40
CA HIS A 359 6.17 9.84 22.26
C HIS A 359 4.70 10.04 22.59
N ALA A 360 3.94 10.65 21.69
CA ALA A 360 2.57 10.21 21.55
C ALA A 360 2.68 8.75 21.06
N ALA A 361 3.11 7.85 21.96
CA ALA A 361 2.27 6.82 22.51
C ALA A 361 0.84 7.16 22.13
N VAL A 362 0.48 6.80 20.90
CA VAL A 362 -0.83 6.24 20.66
C VAL A 362 -0.98 5.20 21.75
N SER A 363 -1.55 5.59 22.89
CA SER A 363 -1.95 4.69 23.97
C SER A 363 -0.91 3.62 24.36
N GLU A 364 0.36 3.97 24.57
CA GLU A 364 1.32 3.04 25.20
C GLU A 364 1.27 3.09 26.74
N ILE A 365 0.39 3.94 27.28
CA ILE A 365 -0.33 3.69 28.53
C ILE A 365 -1.70 3.12 28.12
N ALA A 366 -1.72 1.91 27.57
CA ALA A 366 -2.85 1.03 27.83
C ALA A 366 -2.68 0.53 29.28
N MET A 367 -2.84 1.45 30.24
CA MET A 367 -3.49 1.09 31.49
C MET A 367 -4.81 0.49 31.06
N ILE A 368 -4.99 -0.81 31.29
CA ILE A 368 -6.28 -1.50 31.21
C ILE A 368 -7.08 -1.06 29.97
N THR A 369 -6.81 -1.65 28.80
CA THR A 369 -7.82 -1.57 27.74
C THR A 369 -9.06 -2.27 28.29
N SER A 370 -10.04 -1.47 28.67
CA SER A 370 -11.38 -1.96 28.93
C SER A 370 -11.83 -2.69 27.65
N GLY A 371 -12.12 -3.99 27.78
CA GLY A 371 -12.45 -4.90 26.67
C GLY A 371 -11.50 -6.10 26.49
N ALA A 372 -10.41 -6.21 27.27
CA ALA A 372 -9.59 -7.42 27.30
C ALA A 372 -10.39 -8.59 27.85
N THR A 373 -10.37 -9.74 27.18
CA THR A 373 -10.92 -10.99 27.73
C THR A 373 -9.78 -11.85 28.23
N VAL A 374 -9.78 -12.20 29.52
CA VAL A 374 -8.77 -13.05 30.16
C VAL A 374 -8.41 -14.29 29.32
N PRO A 375 -9.38 -15.09 28.82
CA PRO A 375 -9.07 -16.25 27.99
C PRO A 375 -8.24 -15.91 26.74
N TYR A 376 -8.52 -14.78 26.08
CA TYR A 376 -7.78 -14.35 24.89
C TYR A 376 -6.36 -13.89 25.23
N GLU A 377 -6.20 -13.07 26.28
CA GLU A 377 -4.87 -12.57 26.67
C GLU A 377 -3.96 -13.69 27.18
N LEU A 378 -4.49 -14.62 27.98
CA LEU A 378 -3.74 -15.80 28.41
C LEU A 378 -3.30 -16.66 27.21
N THR A 379 -4.16 -16.79 26.20
CA THR A 379 -3.83 -17.48 24.94
C THR A 379 -2.71 -16.76 24.18
N LEU A 380 -2.78 -15.44 24.03
CA LEU A 380 -1.71 -14.64 23.40
C LEU A 380 -0.38 -14.81 24.14
N GLY A 381 -0.41 -14.84 25.48
CA GLY A 381 0.77 -15.04 26.31
C GLY A 381 1.44 -16.42 26.16
N ASP A 382 0.74 -17.44 25.67
CA ASP A 382 1.30 -18.78 25.39
C ASP A 382 1.85 -18.93 23.96
N THR A 383 1.68 -17.94 23.08
CA THR A 383 2.16 -18.02 21.70
C THR A 383 3.68 -17.87 21.55
N GLY A 384 4.40 -17.48 22.62
CA GLY A 384 5.84 -17.24 22.60
C GLY A 384 6.68 -18.45 22.14
N PRO A 385 7.82 -18.22 21.47
CA PRO A 385 8.73 -19.29 21.05
C PRO A 385 9.51 -19.80 22.27
N ARG A 386 10.33 -20.83 22.05
CA ARG A 386 11.26 -21.31 23.08
C ARG A 386 12.21 -20.18 23.50
N PRO A 387 12.31 -19.84 24.79
CA PRO A 387 13.23 -18.80 25.26
C PRO A 387 14.70 -19.14 24.94
N ARG A 388 15.53 -18.10 24.77
CA ARG A 388 16.98 -18.25 24.62
C ARG A 388 17.62 -18.55 25.99
N PRO A 389 18.65 -19.42 26.07
CA PRO A 389 19.27 -19.82 27.35
C PRO A 389 19.79 -18.65 28.22
N ALA A 390 20.25 -17.56 27.60
CA ALA A 390 20.76 -16.38 28.32
C ALA A 390 19.64 -15.51 28.94
N ALA A 391 18.45 -15.51 28.35
CA ALA A 391 17.30 -14.75 28.86
C ALA A 391 16.70 -15.39 30.12
N GLU A 392 16.89 -16.70 30.31
CA GLU A 392 16.21 -17.53 31.31
C GLU A 392 16.53 -17.18 32.77
N ARG A 393 17.70 -16.62 33.10
CA ARG A 393 18.14 -16.56 34.51
C ARG A 393 17.92 -15.23 35.22
N SER A 394 18.48 -14.11 34.74
CA SER A 394 18.40 -12.84 35.50
C SER A 394 17.13 -12.05 35.19
N VAL A 395 16.75 -11.97 33.92
CA VAL A 395 15.56 -11.22 33.47
C VAL A 395 14.28 -11.90 33.94
N GLY A 396 14.23 -13.24 33.90
CA GLY A 396 13.06 -14.00 34.35
C GLY A 396 12.79 -13.91 35.86
N ILE A 397 13.84 -13.81 36.69
CA ILE A 397 13.68 -13.61 38.14
C ILE A 397 13.08 -12.23 38.42
N ALA A 398 13.56 -11.17 37.75
CA ALA A 398 13.01 -9.83 37.91
C ALA A 398 11.54 -9.76 37.48
N ALA A 399 11.18 -10.40 36.37
CA ALA A 399 9.79 -10.48 35.93
C ALA A 399 8.89 -11.26 36.91
N LEU A 400 9.42 -12.32 37.53
CA LEU A 400 8.71 -13.09 38.55
C LEU A 400 8.44 -12.26 39.80
N GLU A 401 9.41 -11.49 40.29
CA GLU A 401 9.24 -10.60 41.46
C GLU A 401 8.14 -9.57 41.21
N VAL A 402 8.19 -8.90 40.06
CA VAL A 402 7.19 -7.89 39.68
C VAL A 402 5.81 -8.52 39.45
N ALA A 403 5.74 -9.73 38.88
CA ALA A 403 4.48 -10.46 38.73
C ALA A 403 3.82 -10.76 40.09
N LEU A 404 4.61 -11.11 41.11
CA LEU A 404 4.10 -11.31 42.47
C LEU A 404 3.67 -10.00 43.14
N GLU A 405 4.35 -8.89 42.85
CA GLU A 405 3.94 -7.56 43.32
C GLU A 405 2.59 -7.14 42.72
N VAL A 406 2.40 -7.34 41.40
CA VAL A 406 1.09 -7.14 40.73
C VAL A 406 0.01 -7.97 41.42
N ALA A 407 0.26 -9.26 41.68
CA ALA A 407 -0.72 -10.12 42.32
C ALA A 407 -1.08 -9.68 43.75
N ASN A 408 -0.09 -9.25 44.52
CA ASN A 408 -0.28 -8.75 45.88
C ASN A 408 -1.09 -7.45 45.91
N GLU A 409 -0.86 -6.53 44.98
CA GLU A 409 -1.68 -5.30 44.90
C GLU A 409 -3.14 -5.62 44.58
N VAL A 410 -3.39 -6.54 43.64
CA VAL A 410 -4.75 -6.97 43.25
C VAL A 410 -5.46 -7.68 44.39
N ASP A 411 -4.74 -8.43 45.25
CA ASP A 411 -5.31 -9.06 46.45
C ASP A 411 -5.89 -8.03 47.43
N GLY A 412 -5.22 -6.88 47.54
CA GLY A 412 -5.59 -5.79 48.45
C GLY A 412 -6.73 -4.88 47.97
N PHE A 413 -7.28 -5.10 46.77
CA PHE A 413 -8.39 -4.32 46.23
C PHE A 413 -9.67 -4.51 47.07
N THR A 414 -10.33 -3.40 47.41
CA THR A 414 -11.54 -3.31 48.24
C THR A 414 -12.75 -2.79 47.46
N GLU A 415 -13.95 -3.35 47.71
CA GLU A 415 -15.19 -3.03 46.98
C GLU A 415 -15.66 -1.55 47.03
N THR A 416 -15.01 -0.67 47.81
CA THR A 416 -15.54 0.68 48.10
C THR A 416 -15.08 1.80 47.18
N ARG A 417 -14.20 1.55 46.19
CA ARG A 417 -13.86 2.57 45.19
C ARG A 417 -13.86 2.00 43.78
N GLY A 418 -14.84 2.40 42.98
CA GLY A 418 -14.74 2.35 41.53
C GLY A 418 -13.51 3.17 41.11
N GLY A 419 -12.41 2.48 40.79
CA GLY A 419 -11.14 3.11 40.41
C GLY A 419 -9.86 2.47 40.97
N GLU A 420 -9.91 1.31 41.63
CA GLU A 420 -8.66 0.62 42.04
C GLU A 420 -7.95 0.03 40.82
N GLU A 421 -6.80 0.61 40.48
CA GLU A 421 -5.88 0.18 39.43
C GLU A 421 -4.56 -0.25 40.06
N VAL A 422 -3.84 -1.16 39.40
CA VAL A 422 -2.46 -1.49 39.76
C VAL A 422 -1.65 -0.20 39.76
N SER A 423 -0.83 0.00 40.79
CA SER A 423 -0.14 1.27 40.99
C SER A 423 0.72 1.64 39.77
N PRO A 424 0.81 2.92 39.38
CA PRO A 424 1.63 3.32 38.24
C PRO A 424 3.10 2.90 38.38
N ARG A 425 3.60 2.78 39.62
CA ARG A 425 4.95 2.26 39.91
C ARG A 425 5.08 0.80 39.50
N THR A 426 4.15 -0.04 39.93
CA THR A 426 4.13 -1.47 39.62
C THR A 426 3.87 -1.73 38.14
N LEU A 427 3.02 -0.92 37.49
CA LEU A 427 2.83 -0.97 36.03
C LEU A 427 4.09 -0.57 35.26
N THR A 428 4.83 0.44 35.74
CA THR A 428 6.12 0.84 35.14
C THR A 428 7.16 -0.27 35.32
N ALA A 429 7.25 -0.84 36.52
CA ALA A 429 8.13 -1.98 36.80
C ALA A 429 7.79 -3.19 35.93
N ALA A 430 6.49 -3.49 35.76
CA ALA A 430 6.01 -4.57 34.90
C ALA A 430 6.42 -4.34 33.45
N LYS A 431 6.22 -3.12 32.92
CA LYS A 431 6.65 -2.75 31.57
C LYS A 431 8.17 -2.89 31.40
N THR A 432 8.96 -2.43 32.37
CA THR A 432 10.42 -2.58 32.35
C THR A 432 10.85 -4.04 32.41
N ALA A 433 10.12 -4.89 33.13
CA ALA A 433 10.31 -6.33 33.17
C ALA A 433 9.72 -7.08 31.95
N GLY A 434 9.16 -6.37 30.96
CA GLY A 434 8.59 -6.97 29.74
C GLY A 434 7.22 -7.62 29.94
N LEU A 435 6.51 -7.30 31.02
CA LEU A 435 5.14 -7.74 31.30
C LEU A 435 4.11 -6.70 30.82
N LEU A 436 3.05 -7.20 30.19
CA LEU A 436 1.83 -6.45 29.92
C LEU A 436 0.77 -6.85 30.94
N VAL A 437 0.24 -5.86 31.66
CA VAL A 437 -0.81 -6.04 32.68
C VAL A 437 -2.09 -5.39 32.18
N MET A 438 -3.18 -6.14 32.16
CA MET A 438 -4.49 -5.71 31.70
C MET A 438 -5.57 -6.13 32.70
N ARG A 439 -6.71 -5.46 32.71
CA ARG A 439 -7.85 -5.81 33.55
C ARG A 439 -9.08 -6.04 32.68
N GLU A 440 -9.84 -7.06 33.04
CA GLU A 440 -11.11 -7.39 32.40
C GLU A 440 -12.22 -6.46 32.91
N GLU A 441 -13.10 -6.00 32.01
CA GLU A 441 -14.24 -5.16 32.37
C GLU A 441 -15.26 -5.89 33.25
N LYS A 442 -15.40 -7.21 33.05
CA LYS A 442 -16.34 -8.09 33.76
C LYS A 442 -15.53 -9.08 34.62
N GLY A 443 -16.05 -9.52 35.76
CA GLY A 443 -15.37 -10.54 36.61
C GLY A 443 -14.18 -10.04 37.44
N GLY A 444 -13.64 -8.84 37.17
CA GLY A 444 -12.64 -8.19 38.03
C GLY A 444 -11.23 -8.78 37.93
N TRP A 445 -10.97 -9.62 36.94
CA TRP A 445 -9.66 -10.22 36.71
C TRP A 445 -8.62 -9.20 36.25
N VAL A 446 -7.40 -9.35 36.76
CA VAL A 446 -6.19 -8.72 36.24
C VAL A 446 -5.32 -9.81 35.65
N VAL A 447 -5.03 -9.70 34.36
CA VAL A 447 -4.20 -10.63 33.60
C VAL A 447 -2.84 -10.02 33.32
N ALA A 448 -1.79 -10.80 33.49
CA ALA A 448 -0.42 -10.43 33.18
C ALA A 448 0.24 -11.48 32.30
N ARG A 449 0.94 -11.02 31.26
CA ARG A 449 1.66 -11.87 30.30
C ARG A 449 2.92 -11.18 29.77
N PRO A 450 3.91 -11.92 29.25
CA PRO A 450 5.03 -11.31 28.54
C PRO A 450 4.57 -10.60 27.26
N ARG A 451 5.28 -9.53 26.90
CA ARG A 451 5.16 -8.82 25.63
C ARG A 451 6.37 -9.16 24.74
N ALA A 452 6.12 -9.50 23.49
CA ALA A 452 7.19 -9.74 22.53
C ALA A 452 7.95 -8.45 22.20
N SER A 453 9.28 -8.55 22.01
CA SER A 453 10.12 -7.42 21.63
C SER A 453 9.77 -6.90 20.23
N GLU A 454 9.67 -5.58 20.11
CA GLU A 454 9.46 -4.94 18.80
C GLU A 454 10.70 -4.94 17.91
N ILE A 455 11.88 -5.28 18.45
CA ILE A 455 13.12 -5.33 17.68
C ILE A 455 13.34 -6.76 17.17
N ASP A 456 13.18 -7.73 18.05
CA ASP A 456 13.42 -9.15 17.78
C ASP A 456 12.17 -9.95 18.18
N PRO A 457 11.33 -10.38 17.22
CA PRO A 457 10.12 -11.12 17.54
C PRO A 457 10.41 -12.39 18.35
N ASP A 458 11.53 -13.06 18.09
CA ASP A 458 11.90 -14.32 18.72
C ASP A 458 12.49 -14.15 20.12
N ASP A 459 12.70 -12.92 20.56
CA ASP A 459 13.14 -12.57 21.90
C ASP A 459 11.94 -12.18 22.78
N VAL A 460 11.34 -13.18 23.43
CA VAL A 460 10.27 -12.99 24.41
C VAL A 460 10.85 -13.15 25.80
N THR A 461 10.63 -12.15 26.66
CA THR A 461 11.06 -12.20 28.05
C THR A 461 10.44 -13.42 28.74
N PRO A 462 11.25 -14.30 29.37
CA PRO A 462 10.72 -15.42 30.13
C PRO A 462 10.02 -14.87 31.37
N ALA A 463 8.69 -14.90 31.39
CA ALA A 463 7.90 -14.37 32.48
C ALA A 463 6.63 -15.21 32.70
N PRO A 464 6.07 -15.20 33.93
CA PRO A 464 4.83 -15.90 34.24
C PRO A 464 3.64 -15.38 33.43
N ARG A 465 2.71 -16.28 33.10
CA ARG A 465 1.42 -15.95 32.48
C ARG A 465 0.30 -16.32 33.41
N PHE A 466 -0.40 -15.32 33.92
CA PHE A 466 -1.37 -15.55 34.98
C PHE A 466 -2.50 -14.53 34.97
N ALA A 467 -3.60 -14.88 35.63
CA ALA A 467 -4.69 -13.97 35.95
C ALA A 467 -5.04 -14.11 37.43
N VAL A 468 -5.35 -13.00 38.09
CA VAL A 468 -5.72 -12.93 39.51
C VAL A 468 -6.93 -12.02 39.69
N ARG A 469 -7.75 -12.28 40.70
CA ARG A 469 -8.86 -11.39 41.08
C ARG A 469 -8.89 -11.04 42.58
N PRO A 470 -9.51 -9.91 42.96
CA PRO A 470 -9.56 -9.44 44.34
C PRO A 470 -10.22 -10.42 45.31
N LYS A 471 -9.89 -10.28 46.60
CA LYS A 471 -10.43 -11.13 47.68
C LYS A 471 -11.92 -10.90 47.93
N ALA A 472 -12.42 -9.70 47.69
CA ALA A 472 -13.85 -9.37 47.79
C ALA A 472 -14.39 -9.12 46.37
N THR A 473 -14.94 -10.16 45.74
CA THR A 473 -15.56 -10.08 44.41
C THR A 473 -17.06 -10.36 44.52
N GLN A 474 -17.91 -9.39 44.16
CA GLN A 474 -19.37 -9.54 44.18
C GLN A 474 -19.85 -10.74 43.37
N GLY A 475 -20.75 -11.54 43.95
CA GLY A 475 -21.42 -12.66 43.28
C GLY A 475 -20.65 -13.98 43.22
N VAL A 476 -19.42 -14.04 43.75
CA VAL A 476 -18.63 -15.28 43.86
C VAL A 476 -18.72 -15.82 45.29
N VAL A 477 -19.25 -17.04 45.45
CA VAL A 477 -19.19 -17.75 46.74
C VAL A 477 -17.77 -18.27 46.94
N LEU A 478 -16.97 -17.52 47.69
CA LEU A 478 -15.61 -17.94 48.04
C LEU A 478 -15.68 -19.05 49.10
N HIS A 479 -15.37 -20.27 48.71
CA HIS A 479 -15.15 -21.38 49.64
C HIS A 479 -13.87 -21.12 50.47
N ARG A 480 -13.85 -21.58 51.73
CA ARG A 480 -12.69 -21.41 52.64
C ARG A 480 -11.43 -21.99 51.99
N GLY A 481 -10.39 -21.17 51.83
CA GLY A 481 -9.05 -21.60 51.37
C GLY A 481 -8.66 -21.17 49.94
N GLY A 482 -9.58 -20.72 49.08
CA GLY A 482 -9.27 -20.16 47.75
C GLY A 482 -8.61 -21.12 46.73
N PHE A 483 -9.17 -21.23 45.52
CA PHE A 483 -8.60 -22.09 44.48
C PHE A 483 -7.56 -21.38 43.59
N LEU A 484 -6.50 -22.11 43.22
CA LEU A 484 -5.58 -21.80 42.12
C LEU A 484 -5.77 -22.82 40.98
N VAL A 485 -6.04 -22.35 39.77
CA VAL A 485 -6.13 -23.20 38.58
C VAL A 485 -4.79 -23.15 37.82
N LEU A 486 -4.21 -24.32 37.57
CA LEU A 486 -3.02 -24.50 36.74
C LEU A 486 -3.43 -25.11 35.41
N ALA A 487 -2.98 -24.55 34.30
CA ALA A 487 -3.22 -25.12 32.97
C ALA A 487 -1.91 -25.43 32.26
N THR A 488 -1.88 -26.54 31.51
CA THR A 488 -0.71 -26.95 30.72
C THR A 488 -1.06 -26.98 29.23
N PRO A 489 -1.02 -25.84 28.52
CA PRO A 489 -1.23 -25.79 27.08
C PRO A 489 -0.29 -26.74 26.32
N GLU A 490 -0.85 -27.56 25.41
CA GLU A 490 -0.06 -28.53 24.64
C GLU A 490 0.73 -27.89 23.48
N GLY A 491 0.21 -26.76 22.95
CA GLY A 491 0.79 -26.06 21.82
C GLY A 491 0.28 -24.62 21.74
N PRO A 492 0.95 -23.78 20.92
CA PRO A 492 0.51 -22.40 20.73
C PRO A 492 -0.92 -22.37 20.19
N GLY A 493 -1.75 -21.46 20.70
CA GLY A 493 -3.16 -21.34 20.30
C GLY A 493 -4.08 -22.42 20.86
N SER A 494 -3.66 -23.17 21.89
CA SER A 494 -4.51 -24.12 22.61
C SER A 494 -5.76 -23.46 23.21
N ALA A 495 -6.87 -24.20 23.26
CA ALA A 495 -8.10 -23.81 23.95
C ALA A 495 -8.01 -23.92 25.49
N LEU A 496 -6.97 -24.55 26.03
CA LEU A 496 -6.82 -24.81 27.47
C LEU A 496 -6.79 -23.55 28.36
N PRO A 497 -6.18 -22.41 27.98
CA PRO A 497 -6.27 -21.18 28.76
C PRO A 497 -7.72 -20.71 28.97
N ALA A 498 -8.57 -20.85 27.95
CA ALA A 498 -9.97 -20.48 28.04
C ALA A 498 -10.78 -21.49 28.88
N LEU A 499 -10.48 -22.79 28.75
CA LEU A 499 -11.06 -23.81 29.60
C LEU A 499 -10.68 -23.62 31.08
N ALA A 500 -9.43 -23.26 31.36
CA ALA A 500 -8.94 -22.99 32.71
C ALA A 500 -9.64 -21.77 33.33
N HIS A 501 -9.91 -20.74 32.53
CA HIS A 501 -10.74 -19.62 32.96
C HIS A 501 -12.18 -20.05 33.27
N ALA A 502 -12.81 -20.85 32.40
CA ALA A 502 -14.15 -21.38 32.68
C ALA A 502 -14.19 -22.23 33.96
N ALA A 503 -13.19 -23.08 34.19
CA ALA A 503 -13.08 -23.89 35.40
C ALA A 503 -12.84 -23.03 36.65
N ALA A 504 -12.05 -21.96 36.51
CA ALA A 504 -11.84 -20.98 37.57
C ALA A 504 -13.14 -20.26 37.96
N GLU A 505 -13.99 -19.91 36.98
CA GLU A 505 -15.31 -19.34 37.27
C GLU A 505 -16.25 -20.35 37.92
N ALA A 506 -16.28 -21.59 37.42
CA ALA A 506 -17.13 -22.65 37.96
C ALA A 506 -16.80 -23.00 39.43
N LEU A 507 -15.52 -22.93 39.82
CA LEU A 507 -15.04 -23.26 41.18
C LEU A 507 -14.85 -22.04 42.08
N GLY A 508 -15.10 -20.83 41.61
CA GLY A 508 -14.82 -19.61 42.40
C GLY A 508 -13.33 -19.39 42.67
N ALA A 509 -12.43 -19.80 41.76
CA ALA A 509 -10.98 -19.69 41.94
C ALA A 509 -10.47 -18.25 41.93
N ARG A 510 -9.36 -17.99 42.61
CA ARG A 510 -8.78 -16.65 42.77
C ARG A 510 -7.66 -16.34 41.78
N ALA A 511 -7.02 -17.38 41.25
CA ALA A 511 -5.89 -17.24 40.37
C ALA A 511 -5.87 -18.35 39.30
N ILE A 512 -5.33 -18.01 38.14
CA ILE A 512 -5.05 -18.91 37.02
C ILE A 512 -3.58 -18.73 36.67
N VAL A 513 -2.82 -19.83 36.53
CA VAL A 513 -1.42 -19.79 36.04
C VAL A 513 -1.27 -20.76 34.88
N LEU A 514 -0.69 -20.30 33.78
CA LEU A 514 -0.33 -21.16 32.66
C LEU A 514 1.10 -21.66 32.80
N LEU A 515 1.28 -22.97 32.76
CA LEU A 515 2.59 -23.61 32.75
C LEU A 515 3.08 -23.73 31.32
N SER A 516 4.27 -23.21 31.02
CA SER A 516 4.86 -23.30 29.68
C SER A 516 5.12 -24.75 29.25
N ARG A 517 4.93 -25.01 27.96
CA ARG A 517 5.37 -26.25 27.29
C ARG A 517 6.89 -26.37 27.18
N HIS A 518 7.62 -25.26 27.37
CA HIS A 518 9.08 -25.23 27.29
C HIS A 518 9.70 -25.39 28.69
N GLU A 519 10.53 -26.42 28.90
CA GLU A 519 11.07 -26.78 30.23
C GLU A 519 11.74 -25.63 30.98
N GLY A 520 12.53 -24.78 30.29
CA GLY A 520 13.22 -23.64 30.91
C GLY A 520 12.28 -22.59 31.49
N GLN A 521 11.18 -22.28 30.80
CA GLN A 521 10.14 -21.36 31.30
C GLN A 521 9.19 -22.06 32.26
N ARG A 522 8.94 -23.35 32.06
CA ARG A 522 8.05 -24.13 32.92
C ARG A 522 8.52 -24.13 34.37
N ALA A 523 9.83 -24.26 34.60
CA ALA A 523 10.39 -24.20 35.96
C ALA A 523 10.12 -22.83 36.65
N LEU A 524 10.16 -21.73 35.88
CA LEU A 524 9.81 -20.39 36.38
C LEU A 524 8.31 -20.27 36.68
N ASP A 525 7.44 -20.75 35.78
CA ASP A 525 5.99 -20.72 35.97
C ASP A 525 5.58 -21.57 37.20
N GLU A 526 6.23 -22.70 37.40
CA GLU A 526 6.04 -23.58 38.56
C GLU A 526 6.51 -22.92 39.86
N ALA A 527 7.69 -22.29 39.87
CA ALA A 527 8.16 -21.52 41.02
C ALA A 527 7.21 -20.36 41.36
N PHE A 528 6.73 -19.65 40.34
CA PHE A 528 5.75 -18.59 40.49
C PHE A 528 4.42 -19.11 41.06
N ALA A 529 3.87 -20.20 40.54
CA ALA A 529 2.63 -20.79 41.04
C ALA A 529 2.73 -21.21 42.52
N ALA A 530 3.85 -21.80 42.92
CA ALA A 530 4.10 -22.18 44.32
C ALA A 530 4.13 -20.96 45.26
N GLU A 531 4.80 -19.89 44.84
CA GLU A 531 4.94 -18.68 45.64
C GLU A 531 3.65 -17.85 45.67
N LEU A 532 2.94 -17.76 44.54
CA LEU A 532 1.64 -17.12 44.44
C LEU A 532 0.62 -17.77 45.38
N GLY A 533 0.57 -19.10 45.41
CA GLY A 533 -0.31 -19.85 46.31
C GLY A 533 -0.03 -19.54 47.79
N LYS A 534 1.25 -19.45 48.19
CA LYS A 534 1.64 -19.07 49.55
C LYS A 534 1.26 -17.64 49.89
N ARG A 535 1.52 -16.68 48.99
CA ARG A 535 1.27 -15.25 49.24
C ARG A 535 -0.21 -14.91 49.35
N LEU A 536 -1.04 -15.52 48.49
CA LEU A 536 -2.47 -15.27 48.44
C LEU A 536 -3.29 -16.19 49.35
N GLY A 537 -2.65 -17.14 50.05
CA GLY A 537 -3.30 -18.13 50.90
C GLY A 537 -4.25 -19.03 50.11
N LEU A 538 -3.79 -19.58 48.98
CA LEU A 538 -4.54 -20.49 48.12
C LEU A 538 -4.18 -21.93 48.49
N ASP A 539 -5.01 -22.51 49.35
CA ASP A 539 -4.81 -23.84 49.94
C ASP A 539 -5.28 -24.97 49.01
N GLN A 540 -6.04 -24.65 47.96
CA GLN A 540 -6.61 -25.63 47.04
C GLN A 540 -6.15 -25.36 45.59
N MET A 541 -5.83 -26.42 44.85
CA MET A 541 -5.35 -26.33 43.47
C MET A 541 -6.12 -27.28 42.55
N LEU A 542 -6.33 -26.87 41.29
CA LEU A 542 -6.84 -27.71 40.21
C LEU A 542 -5.84 -27.67 39.05
N VAL A 543 -5.46 -28.83 38.52
CA VAL A 543 -4.69 -28.92 37.27
C VAL A 543 -5.63 -29.23 36.12
N VAL A 544 -5.58 -28.44 35.04
CA VAL A 544 -6.37 -28.64 33.81
C VAL A 544 -5.44 -29.10 32.70
N GLU A 545 -5.72 -30.30 32.17
CA GLU A 545 -4.94 -30.96 31.13
C GLU A 545 -5.84 -31.40 29.97
N SER A 546 -5.25 -31.63 28.80
CA SER A 546 -5.92 -32.29 27.68
C SER A 546 -6.12 -33.78 28.00
N GLY A 547 -7.33 -34.28 27.74
CA GLY A 547 -7.73 -35.67 28.00
C GLY A 547 -7.59 -36.61 26.81
N GLY A 548 -6.98 -36.18 25.70
CA GLY A 548 -6.99 -36.94 24.46
C GLY A 548 -8.42 -37.20 23.97
N ASP A 549 -8.76 -38.48 23.76
CA ASP A 549 -10.09 -38.93 23.33
C ASP A 549 -10.97 -39.45 24.50
N GLU A 550 -10.46 -39.44 25.74
CA GLU A 550 -11.20 -39.92 26.91
C GLU A 550 -12.34 -38.95 27.29
N PRO A 551 -13.46 -39.45 27.86
CA PRO A 551 -14.51 -38.57 28.37
C PRO A 551 -13.98 -37.66 29.49
N PRO A 552 -14.60 -36.49 29.71
CA PRO A 552 -14.12 -35.58 30.74
C PRO A 552 -14.14 -36.23 32.12
N GLY A 553 -13.05 -36.08 32.84
CA GLY A 553 -12.86 -36.73 34.13
C GLY A 553 -11.96 -35.95 35.07
N VAL A 554 -12.25 -36.03 36.36
CA VAL A 554 -11.42 -35.52 37.44
C VAL A 554 -10.72 -36.69 38.12
N SER A 555 -9.40 -36.62 38.21
CA SER A 555 -8.59 -37.57 38.98
C SER A 555 -8.07 -36.92 40.26
N ALA A 556 -8.48 -37.44 41.42
CA ALA A 556 -8.12 -36.89 42.73
C ALA A 556 -7.42 -37.93 43.62
N VAL A 557 -6.58 -37.46 44.55
CA VAL A 557 -5.87 -38.32 45.50
C VAL A 557 -6.72 -38.56 46.74
N GLY A 558 -7.24 -39.78 46.90
CA GLY A 558 -7.99 -40.21 48.07
C GLY A 558 -9.40 -39.61 48.19
N SER A 559 -9.51 -38.29 48.35
CA SER A 559 -10.76 -37.53 48.41
C SER A 559 -10.65 -36.23 47.62
N VAL A 560 -11.79 -35.69 47.21
CA VAL A 560 -11.87 -34.38 46.59
C VAL A 560 -11.77 -33.29 47.70
N PRO A 561 -11.07 -32.15 47.48
CA PRO A 561 -10.96 -31.08 48.47
C PRO A 561 -12.32 -30.50 48.90
N GLU A 562 -12.39 -29.98 50.13
CA GLU A 562 -13.60 -29.35 50.67
C GLU A 562 -14.01 -28.13 49.82
N GLY A 563 -15.23 -28.12 49.28
CA GLY A 563 -15.71 -27.02 48.42
C GLY A 563 -15.44 -27.19 46.92
N PHE A 564 -14.86 -28.31 46.48
CA PHE A 564 -14.69 -28.61 45.05
C PHE A 564 -15.98 -29.19 44.46
N ASP A 565 -16.67 -28.41 43.62
CA ASP A 565 -17.94 -28.79 42.99
C ASP A 565 -17.71 -29.47 41.63
N VAL A 566 -17.65 -30.82 41.63
CA VAL A 566 -17.57 -31.63 40.40
C VAL A 566 -18.80 -31.41 39.51
N MET A 567 -19.97 -31.15 40.10
CA MET A 567 -21.21 -30.90 39.35
C MET A 567 -21.18 -29.52 38.67
N ALA A 568 -20.53 -28.52 39.27
CA ALA A 568 -20.29 -27.24 38.60
C ALA A 568 -19.41 -27.41 37.35
N LEU A 569 -18.36 -28.23 37.44
CA LEU A 569 -17.53 -28.58 36.29
C LEU A 569 -18.33 -29.32 35.21
N GLY A 570 -19.23 -30.24 35.61
CA GLY A 570 -20.12 -30.92 34.67
C GLY A 570 -21.11 -29.98 33.98
N ARG A 571 -21.71 -29.04 34.72
CA ARG A 571 -22.57 -27.98 34.16
C ARG A 571 -21.82 -27.08 33.20
N MET A 572 -20.59 -26.70 33.55
CA MET A 572 -19.71 -25.88 32.71
C MET A 572 -19.36 -26.58 31.39
N LEU A 573 -19.05 -27.88 31.43
CA LEU A 573 -18.73 -28.69 30.26
C LEU A 573 -19.97 -29.13 29.46
N GLY A 574 -21.17 -29.04 30.03
CA GLY A 574 -22.38 -29.61 29.44
C GLY A 574 -22.36 -31.14 29.33
N LYS A 575 -21.51 -31.81 30.13
CA LYS A 575 -21.28 -33.26 30.13
C LYS A 575 -21.07 -33.76 31.56
N ASP A 576 -21.43 -35.02 31.82
CA ASP A 576 -21.12 -35.66 33.09
C ASP A 576 -19.60 -35.85 33.24
N VAL A 577 -19.08 -35.46 34.40
CA VAL A 577 -17.65 -35.56 34.72
C VAL A 577 -17.42 -36.78 35.58
N THR A 578 -16.63 -37.72 35.08
CA THR A 578 -16.28 -38.94 35.82
C THR A 578 -15.27 -38.64 36.92
N LEU A 579 -15.44 -39.21 38.10
CA LEU A 579 -14.50 -39.07 39.21
C LEU A 579 -13.66 -40.35 39.34
N SER A 580 -12.34 -40.20 39.30
CA SER A 580 -11.39 -41.29 39.47
C SER A 580 -10.44 -41.01 40.64
N TRP A 581 -10.01 -42.07 41.32
CA TRP A 581 -9.12 -41.99 42.48
C TRP A 581 -7.73 -42.49 42.13
N ARG A 582 -6.71 -41.71 42.47
CA ARG A 582 -5.30 -42.07 42.26
C ARG A 582 -4.54 -42.13 43.59
N ALA A 583 -3.51 -42.97 43.65
CA ALA A 583 -2.63 -43.05 44.80
C ALA A 583 -1.78 -41.77 44.92
N PRO A 584 -1.45 -41.31 46.15
CA PRO A 584 -0.53 -40.20 46.34
C PRO A 584 0.84 -40.55 45.77
N LEU A 585 1.44 -39.62 45.02
CA LEU A 585 2.85 -39.74 44.65
C LEU A 585 3.71 -39.54 45.93
N GLN A 586 4.82 -40.26 46.07
CA GLN A 586 5.74 -40.13 47.20
C GLN A 586 7.17 -39.87 46.70
N GLY A 587 7.89 -38.91 47.30
CA GLY A 587 9.32 -38.65 47.00
C GLY A 587 9.79 -37.22 47.29
N ALA A 588 11.11 -37.01 47.39
CA ALA A 588 11.73 -35.72 47.73
C ALA A 588 11.67 -34.65 46.61
N THR A 589 11.29 -35.04 45.38
CA THR A 589 11.14 -34.16 44.21
C THR A 589 9.68 -33.77 43.92
N GLN A 590 8.79 -33.95 44.90
CA GLN A 590 7.37 -33.72 44.74
C GLN A 590 7.02 -32.23 44.71
N ARG A 591 6.24 -31.81 43.72
CA ARG A 591 5.74 -30.45 43.60
C ARG A 591 4.49 -30.26 44.48
N PRO A 592 4.19 -29.05 44.96
CA PRO A 592 3.02 -28.79 45.81
C PRO A 592 1.69 -29.29 45.22
N TRP A 593 1.52 -29.20 43.90
CA TRP A 593 0.32 -29.65 43.17
C TRP A 593 0.42 -31.07 42.60
N SER A 594 1.49 -31.84 42.87
CA SER A 594 1.62 -33.23 42.35
C SER A 594 0.46 -34.13 42.77
N ASN A 595 -0.20 -33.83 43.89
CA ASN A 595 -1.38 -34.53 44.41
C ASN A 595 -2.69 -33.76 44.23
N ALA A 596 -2.67 -32.61 43.56
CA ALA A 596 -3.88 -31.84 43.29
C ALA A 596 -4.85 -32.61 42.36
N PRO A 597 -6.16 -32.37 42.46
CA PRO A 597 -7.12 -32.84 41.47
C PRO A 597 -6.71 -32.42 40.04
N THR A 598 -6.84 -33.33 39.09
CA THR A 598 -6.54 -33.10 37.67
C THR A 598 -7.83 -33.27 36.87
N LEU A 599 -8.29 -32.20 36.23
CA LEU A 599 -9.38 -32.22 35.24
C LEU A 599 -8.79 -32.48 33.86
N ARG A 600 -9.19 -33.59 33.25
CA ARG A 600 -8.86 -33.95 31.87
C ARG A 600 -10.08 -33.76 31.00
N VAL A 601 -9.93 -33.03 29.90
CA VAL A 601 -11.02 -32.74 28.97
C VAL A 601 -10.58 -33.07 27.55
N PRO A 602 -11.37 -33.82 26.77
CA PRO A 602 -11.05 -34.10 25.38
C PRO A 602 -11.00 -32.81 24.55
N LEU A 603 -10.07 -32.74 23.59
CA LEU A 603 -9.75 -31.50 22.85
C LEU A 603 -10.99 -30.88 22.18
N ALA A 604 -11.83 -31.70 21.53
CA ALA A 604 -13.04 -31.22 20.87
C ALA A 604 -14.01 -30.52 21.84
N LEU A 605 -14.16 -31.06 23.05
CA LEU A 605 -15.01 -30.47 24.09
C LEU A 605 -14.38 -29.20 24.67
N ALA A 606 -13.06 -29.20 24.86
CA ALA A 606 -12.34 -28.00 25.29
C ALA A 606 -12.50 -26.85 24.28
N GLU A 607 -12.41 -27.13 22.99
CA GLU A 607 -12.61 -26.16 21.92
C GLU A 607 -14.06 -25.66 21.81
N GLU A 608 -15.04 -26.52 22.07
CA GLU A 608 -16.47 -26.15 22.11
C GLU A 608 -16.74 -25.15 23.24
N VAL A 609 -16.30 -25.47 24.46
CA VAL A 609 -16.46 -24.60 25.64
C VAL A 609 -15.68 -23.29 25.47
N ALA A 610 -14.43 -23.37 25.03
CA ALA A 610 -13.59 -22.20 24.80
C ALA A 610 -14.14 -21.29 23.69
N GLY A 611 -14.64 -21.90 22.60
CA GLY A 611 -15.29 -21.19 21.50
C GLY A 611 -16.55 -20.46 21.96
N SER A 612 -17.39 -21.11 22.75
CA SER A 612 -18.58 -20.48 23.36
C SER A 612 -18.19 -19.28 24.24
N LEU A 613 -17.17 -19.44 25.09
CA LEU A 613 -16.69 -18.40 26.00
C LEU A 613 -16.14 -17.16 25.27
N LEU A 614 -15.36 -17.36 24.20
CA LEU A 614 -14.79 -16.25 23.42
C LEU A 614 -15.76 -15.63 22.41
N GLY A 615 -16.90 -16.28 22.15
CA GLY A 615 -17.93 -15.83 21.22
C GLY A 615 -17.70 -16.32 19.78
N ALA A 616 -17.68 -17.64 19.59
CA ALA A 616 -17.59 -18.28 18.29
C ALA A 616 -18.72 -17.80 17.35
N ARG A 617 -18.34 -17.22 16.21
CA ARG A 617 -19.29 -16.72 15.23
C ARG A 617 -19.62 -17.76 14.18
N GLU A 618 -20.84 -17.75 13.67
CA GLU A 618 -21.23 -18.61 12.56
C GLU A 618 -20.49 -18.24 11.28
N VAL A 619 -20.30 -19.22 10.40
CA VAL A 619 -19.70 -19.00 9.08
C VAL A 619 -20.71 -18.23 8.24
N GLU A 620 -20.31 -17.07 7.77
CA GLU A 620 -21.13 -16.23 6.89
C GLU A 620 -21.27 -16.88 5.51
N VAL A 621 -22.45 -16.75 4.91
CA VAL A 621 -22.73 -17.32 3.59
C VAL A 621 -22.99 -16.21 2.59
N TRP A 622 -22.18 -16.16 1.54
CA TRP A 622 -22.31 -15.23 0.42
C TRP A 622 -22.81 -16.01 -0.80
N SER A 623 -23.82 -15.52 -1.52
CA SER A 623 -24.52 -16.29 -2.56
C SER A 623 -24.37 -15.73 -3.98
N GLY A 624 -23.74 -14.56 -4.14
CA GLY A 624 -23.53 -13.94 -5.45
C GLY A 624 -22.39 -14.52 -6.29
N GLY A 625 -21.59 -15.44 -5.75
CA GLY A 625 -20.30 -15.85 -6.32
C GLY A 625 -19.17 -14.85 -6.00
N LEU A 626 -17.93 -15.33 -6.01
CA LEU A 626 -16.77 -14.62 -5.43
C LEU A 626 -16.54 -13.26 -6.08
N ARG A 627 -16.50 -13.21 -7.41
CA ARG A 627 -16.30 -11.96 -8.17
C ARG A 627 -17.36 -10.91 -7.84
N GLN A 628 -18.64 -11.29 -7.85
CA GLN A 628 -19.74 -10.35 -7.64
C GLN A 628 -19.75 -9.79 -6.21
N GLU A 629 -19.55 -10.67 -5.22
CA GLU A 629 -19.51 -10.28 -3.81
C GLU A 629 -18.32 -9.35 -3.53
N LEU A 630 -17.15 -9.66 -4.10
CA LEU A 630 -15.97 -8.82 -3.94
C LEU A 630 -16.13 -7.44 -4.57
N VAL A 631 -16.69 -7.35 -5.78
CA VAL A 631 -16.97 -6.05 -6.42
C VAL A 631 -17.97 -5.24 -5.60
N GLY A 632 -19.04 -5.87 -5.10
CA GLY A 632 -20.04 -5.20 -4.26
C GLY A 632 -19.49 -4.74 -2.90
N ARG A 633 -18.50 -5.44 -2.35
CA ARG A 633 -17.98 -5.22 -0.99
C ARG A 633 -16.60 -4.56 -0.94
N VAL A 634 -15.93 -4.30 -2.07
CA VAL A 634 -14.53 -3.82 -2.07
C VAL A 634 -14.34 -2.54 -1.25
N VAL A 635 -15.31 -1.61 -1.28
CA VAL A 635 -15.24 -0.37 -0.50
C VAL A 635 -15.27 -0.67 1.00
N ALA A 636 -16.18 -1.54 1.43
CA ALA A 636 -16.24 -2.00 2.81
C ALA A 636 -14.93 -2.70 3.17
N LEU A 637 -14.54 -3.75 2.42
CA LEU A 637 -13.37 -4.60 2.64
C LEU A 637 -12.01 -3.88 2.71
N THR A 638 -11.94 -2.63 2.28
CA THR A 638 -10.70 -1.83 2.20
C THR A 638 -10.75 -0.56 3.07
N SER A 639 -11.84 -0.39 3.82
CA SER A 639 -12.05 0.76 4.70
C SER A 639 -11.57 0.46 6.12
N VAL A 640 -11.05 1.50 6.79
CA VAL A 640 -10.72 1.45 8.21
C VAL A 640 -11.80 2.21 8.99
N GLY A 641 -12.04 1.78 10.23
CA GLY A 641 -12.94 2.45 11.15
C GLY A 641 -12.39 3.80 11.62
N THR A 642 -13.15 4.48 12.47
CA THR A 642 -12.82 5.81 13.01
C THR A 642 -11.52 5.83 13.83
N ALA A 643 -11.10 4.69 14.36
CA ALA A 643 -9.83 4.53 15.08
C ALA A 643 -8.59 4.49 14.16
N GLY A 644 -8.77 4.43 12.84
CA GLY A 644 -7.69 4.32 11.86
C GLY A 644 -7.14 2.90 11.72
N TYR A 645 -6.05 2.77 10.96
CA TYR A 645 -5.39 1.48 10.75
C TYR A 645 -4.69 0.97 12.02
N ARG A 646 -4.96 -0.28 12.39
CA ARG A 646 -4.25 -1.00 13.46
C ARG A 646 -3.72 -2.31 12.91
N GLY A 647 -2.39 -2.41 12.77
CA GLY A 647 -1.72 -3.67 12.43
C GLY A 647 -1.71 -4.67 13.60
N PRO A 648 -1.49 -5.96 13.32
CA PRO A 648 -1.42 -7.00 14.35
C PRO A 648 -0.16 -6.89 15.20
N THR A 649 -0.28 -7.30 16.46
CA THR A 649 0.84 -7.58 17.36
C THR A 649 1.57 -8.86 16.95
N ILE A 650 2.77 -9.10 17.47
CA ILE A 650 3.55 -10.30 17.16
C ILE A 650 2.83 -11.55 17.70
N GLU A 651 2.23 -11.44 18.87
CA GLU A 651 1.44 -12.49 19.52
C GLU A 651 0.18 -12.80 18.70
N GLU A 652 -0.51 -11.80 18.16
CA GLU A 652 -1.65 -11.99 17.24
C GLU A 652 -1.22 -12.68 15.94
N LEU A 653 -0.06 -12.34 15.37
CA LEU A 653 0.48 -13.04 14.18
C LEU A 653 0.81 -14.51 14.50
N ARG A 654 1.39 -14.79 15.66
CA ARG A 654 1.69 -16.17 16.09
C ARG A 654 0.43 -16.97 16.38
N LEU A 655 -0.58 -16.35 16.98
CA LEU A 655 -1.87 -16.97 17.19
C LEU A 655 -2.53 -17.30 15.85
N PHE A 656 -2.53 -16.34 14.92
CA PHE A 656 -3.01 -16.55 13.55
C PHE A 656 -2.29 -17.71 12.86
N ASP A 657 -0.97 -17.81 13.00
CA ASP A 657 -0.20 -18.93 12.44
C ASP A 657 -0.52 -20.27 13.07
N ALA A 658 -0.74 -20.29 14.38
CA ALA A 658 -1.00 -21.52 15.11
C ALA A 658 -2.39 -22.09 14.82
N THR A 659 -3.38 -21.22 14.59
CA THR A 659 -4.79 -21.63 14.45
C THR A 659 -5.32 -21.52 13.01
N LEU A 660 -5.15 -20.39 12.34
CA LEU A 660 -5.82 -20.11 11.07
C LEU A 660 -4.92 -20.38 9.86
N ALA A 661 -3.67 -19.88 9.87
CA ALA A 661 -2.82 -19.85 8.68
C ALA A 661 -2.48 -21.26 8.16
N ARG A 662 -2.23 -22.23 9.06
CA ARG A 662 -1.90 -23.62 8.69
C ARG A 662 -2.96 -24.32 7.86
N ARG A 663 -4.23 -23.92 7.98
CA ARG A 663 -5.33 -24.52 7.21
C ARG A 663 -5.38 -24.01 5.77
N MET A 664 -4.83 -22.83 5.50
CA MET A 664 -5.04 -22.12 4.24
C MET A 664 -4.39 -22.79 3.02
N PRO A 665 -3.14 -23.26 3.09
CA PRO A 665 -2.49 -23.83 1.92
C PRO A 665 -3.03 -25.23 1.58
N HIS A 666 -3.39 -26.06 2.55
CA HIS A 666 -3.70 -27.48 2.28
C HIS A 666 -5.19 -27.79 2.06
N ALA A 667 -6.06 -26.79 2.19
CA ALA A 667 -7.50 -26.98 2.13
C ALA A 667 -7.98 -27.13 0.68
N GLY A 668 -8.09 -28.38 0.19
CA GLY A 668 -8.76 -28.75 -1.06
C GLY A 668 -10.25 -28.37 -1.09
N MET A 669 -10.92 -28.54 0.06
CA MET A 669 -12.27 -28.05 0.38
C MET A 669 -12.22 -27.10 1.59
N GLU A 670 -13.33 -26.44 1.91
CA GLU A 670 -13.43 -25.63 3.14
C GLU A 670 -13.07 -26.48 4.39
N PRO A 671 -12.17 -26.00 5.26
CA PRO A 671 -11.88 -26.65 6.52
C PRO A 671 -13.13 -26.77 7.39
N ARG A 672 -13.26 -27.86 8.15
CA ARG A 672 -14.24 -27.92 9.25
C ARG A 672 -13.75 -27.06 10.41
N TRP A 673 -14.12 -25.78 10.38
CA TRP A 673 -13.75 -24.82 11.41
C TRP A 673 -14.35 -25.18 12.77
N THR A 674 -13.50 -25.38 13.77
CA THR A 674 -13.96 -25.68 15.13
C THR A 674 -14.53 -24.42 15.79
N ALA A 675 -15.32 -24.57 16.86
CA ALA A 675 -15.86 -23.41 17.58
C ALA A 675 -14.74 -22.49 18.10
N TRP A 676 -13.62 -23.08 18.55
CA TRP A 676 -12.44 -22.34 18.97
C TRP A 676 -11.80 -21.55 17.83
N GLU A 677 -11.53 -22.18 16.68
CA GLU A 677 -10.94 -21.50 15.51
C GLU A 677 -11.81 -20.31 15.06
N ARG A 678 -13.14 -20.49 15.03
CA ARG A 678 -14.09 -19.40 14.70
C ARG A 678 -14.06 -18.27 15.72
N ALA A 679 -13.92 -18.58 17.01
CA ALA A 679 -13.80 -17.56 18.05
C ALA A 679 -12.46 -16.81 17.97
N VAL A 680 -11.35 -17.51 17.70
CA VAL A 680 -10.03 -16.90 17.49
C VAL A 680 -10.04 -15.99 16.26
N ALA A 681 -10.63 -16.42 15.14
CA ALA A 681 -10.83 -15.58 13.97
C ALA A 681 -11.56 -14.29 14.33
N ALA A 682 -12.70 -14.38 15.04
CA ALA A 682 -13.46 -13.21 15.46
C ALA A 682 -12.64 -12.25 16.34
N ARG A 683 -11.81 -12.78 17.25
CA ARG A 683 -10.93 -11.95 18.11
C ARG A 683 -9.80 -11.26 17.36
N LEU A 684 -9.27 -11.91 16.32
CA LEU A 684 -8.30 -11.32 15.40
C LEU A 684 -8.96 -10.30 14.44
N GLY A 685 -10.28 -10.15 14.47
CA GLY A 685 -11.05 -9.23 13.62
C GLY A 685 -11.51 -9.84 12.31
N TYR A 686 -11.56 -11.17 12.21
CA TYR A 686 -11.95 -11.92 11.03
C TYR A 686 -13.33 -12.58 11.19
N ALA A 687 -14.14 -12.51 10.14
CA ALA A 687 -15.23 -13.43 9.88
C ALA A 687 -14.77 -14.48 8.86
N ILE A 688 -15.22 -15.73 9.06
CA ILE A 688 -15.05 -16.80 8.07
C ILE A 688 -16.25 -16.76 7.14
N VAL A 689 -15.98 -16.71 5.85
CA VAL A 689 -17.01 -16.62 4.80
C VAL A 689 -16.95 -17.84 3.90
N ARG A 690 -18.13 -18.35 3.56
CA ARG A 690 -18.36 -19.37 2.53
C ARG A 690 -19.06 -18.70 1.36
N VAL A 691 -18.47 -18.81 0.19
CA VAL A 691 -18.98 -18.20 -1.03
C VAL A 691 -19.57 -19.29 -1.92
N HIS A 692 -20.88 -19.20 -2.15
CA HIS A 692 -21.62 -20.04 -3.07
C HIS A 692 -21.76 -19.36 -4.42
N ARG A 693 -21.69 -20.18 -5.47
CA ARG A 693 -22.13 -19.79 -6.81
C ARG A 693 -23.67 -19.80 -6.83
N PRO A 694 -24.32 -19.08 -7.77
CA PRO A 694 -25.79 -19.08 -7.89
C PRO A 694 -26.47 -20.44 -8.07
N ASP A 695 -25.73 -21.49 -8.44
CA ASP A 695 -26.21 -22.89 -8.52
C ASP A 695 -26.24 -23.59 -7.14
N GLY A 696 -25.77 -22.92 -6.08
CA GLY A 696 -25.73 -23.42 -4.70
C GLY A 696 -24.43 -24.16 -4.36
N GLU A 697 -23.53 -24.41 -5.31
CA GLU A 697 -22.23 -25.04 -5.03
C GLU A 697 -21.27 -24.06 -4.36
N ILE A 698 -20.40 -24.57 -3.48
CA ILE A 698 -19.34 -23.76 -2.85
C ILE A 698 -18.26 -23.47 -3.90
N GLU A 699 -18.03 -22.18 -4.16
CA GLU A 699 -17.00 -21.69 -5.08
C GLU A 699 -15.67 -21.47 -4.36
N ALA A 700 -15.72 -20.82 -3.19
CA ALA A 700 -14.56 -20.44 -2.40
C ALA A 700 -14.95 -20.28 -0.93
N TRP A 701 -13.94 -20.27 -0.07
CA TRP A 701 -14.08 -19.84 1.32
C TRP A 701 -13.01 -18.79 1.62
N GLY A 702 -13.19 -17.98 2.65
CA GLY A 702 -12.24 -16.91 2.95
C GLY A 702 -12.26 -16.40 4.38
N LEU A 703 -11.26 -15.59 4.69
CA LEU A 703 -11.20 -14.75 5.89
C LEU A 703 -11.35 -13.29 5.46
N VAL A 704 -12.34 -12.62 6.03
CA VAL A 704 -12.62 -11.21 5.75
C VAL A 704 -12.73 -10.44 7.04
N GLU A 705 -12.37 -9.17 7.00
CA GLU A 705 -12.51 -8.33 8.18
C GLU A 705 -13.99 -8.06 8.48
N ASP A 706 -14.35 -8.31 9.74
CA ASP A 706 -15.70 -8.13 10.27
C ASP A 706 -16.10 -6.65 10.38
N GLU A 707 -17.34 -6.34 10.02
CA GLU A 707 -17.90 -4.98 10.10
C GLU A 707 -18.33 -4.57 11.52
N THR A 708 -18.68 -5.54 12.38
CA THR A 708 -19.31 -5.29 13.68
C THR A 708 -18.32 -4.86 14.79
N GLY A 709 -17.04 -5.22 14.69
CA GLY A 709 -16.01 -4.94 15.68
C GLY A 709 -15.21 -3.65 15.50
N GLY A 710 -15.58 -2.82 14.52
CA GLY A 710 -14.78 -1.67 14.09
C GLY A 710 -13.56 -2.11 13.27
N ARG A 711 -13.54 -1.76 11.99
CA ARG A 711 -12.52 -2.21 11.04
C ARG A 711 -11.14 -1.64 11.37
N ARG A 712 -10.14 -2.51 11.45
CA ARG A 712 -8.72 -2.21 11.73
C ARG A 712 -7.89 -2.15 10.44
N GLY A 713 -8.42 -2.65 9.32
CA GLY A 713 -7.75 -2.71 8.02
C GLY A 713 -7.09 -4.05 7.72
N ASN A 714 -7.63 -5.15 8.27
CA ASN A 714 -7.14 -6.51 8.05
C ASN A 714 -7.31 -6.96 6.58
N ALA A 715 -6.29 -7.61 6.02
CA ALA A 715 -6.35 -8.13 4.65
C ALA A 715 -7.34 -9.28 4.51
N SER A 716 -8.02 -9.34 3.37
CA SER A 716 -8.98 -10.40 3.04
C SER A 716 -8.31 -11.49 2.20
N LEU A 717 -8.49 -12.75 2.57
CA LEU A 717 -7.98 -13.91 1.85
C LEU A 717 -9.15 -14.79 1.39
N PHE A 718 -9.09 -15.29 0.15
CA PHE A 718 -10.02 -16.27 -0.39
C PHE A 718 -9.25 -17.43 -1.00
N VAL A 719 -9.76 -18.64 -0.78
CA VAL A 719 -9.23 -19.89 -1.32
C VAL A 719 -10.34 -20.59 -2.08
N LYS A 720 -10.10 -20.89 -3.35
CA LYS A 720 -11.02 -21.62 -4.23
C LYS A 720 -11.22 -23.04 -3.73
N VAL A 721 -12.43 -23.60 -3.84
CA VAL A 721 -12.69 -25.02 -3.54
C VAL A 721 -12.44 -25.87 -4.78
N GLU A 722 -11.72 -26.98 -4.63
CA GLU A 722 -11.53 -27.99 -5.68
C GLU A 722 -12.70 -28.98 -5.68
N LYS A 723 -13.23 -29.30 -6.87
CA LYS A 723 -14.13 -30.45 -7.00
C LYS A 723 -13.30 -31.72 -6.87
N LEU A 724 -13.54 -32.52 -5.83
CA LEU A 724 -13.14 -33.93 -5.88
C LEU A 724 -13.93 -34.54 -7.03
N GLY A 725 -13.24 -34.95 -8.09
CA GLY A 725 -13.77 -35.95 -9.00
C GLY A 725 -13.98 -37.23 -8.21
N LEU A 726 -15.10 -37.35 -7.50
CA LEU A 726 -15.60 -38.63 -7.07
C LEU A 726 -15.77 -39.44 -8.36
N GLY A 727 -14.95 -40.48 -8.52
CA GLY A 727 -15.23 -41.51 -9.49
C GLY A 727 -16.63 -42.03 -9.20
N ALA A 728 -17.59 -41.63 -10.04
CA ALA A 728 -18.79 -42.40 -10.21
C ALA A 728 -18.34 -43.69 -10.93
N GLU A 729 -17.95 -44.69 -10.14
CA GLU A 729 -18.05 -46.07 -10.59
C GLU A 729 -19.55 -46.35 -10.71
N ASP A 730 -20.07 -46.29 -11.94
CA ASP A 730 -21.32 -46.96 -12.24
C ASP A 730 -21.08 -48.48 -12.16
N ALA A 731 -22.12 -49.23 -11.83
CA ALA A 731 -22.09 -50.69 -11.59
C ALA A 731 -21.69 -51.56 -12.81
N GLU A 732 -21.20 -50.96 -13.90
CA GLU A 732 -20.65 -51.62 -15.07
C GLU A 732 -19.33 -50.91 -15.42
N GLY A 733 -18.20 -51.51 -15.02
CA GLY A 733 -16.86 -50.91 -15.04
C GLY A 733 -16.27 -50.61 -16.41
N ASP A 734 -16.89 -49.71 -17.18
CA ASP A 734 -16.38 -49.20 -18.44
C ASP A 734 -15.97 -47.71 -18.33
N PRO A 735 -14.70 -47.36 -18.60
CA PRO A 735 -14.23 -45.99 -18.54
C PRO A 735 -14.68 -45.20 -19.77
N LYS A 736 -15.65 -44.28 -19.62
CA LYS A 736 -15.90 -43.24 -20.64
C LYS A 736 -14.77 -42.20 -20.62
N PRO A 737 -14.31 -41.71 -21.79
CA PRO A 737 -13.43 -40.56 -21.85
C PRO A 737 -14.16 -39.33 -21.30
N GLN A 738 -13.58 -38.72 -20.26
CA GLN A 738 -14.12 -37.55 -19.59
C GLN A 738 -14.21 -36.37 -20.56
N THR A 739 -15.41 -36.02 -21.01
CA THR A 739 -15.72 -34.69 -21.57
C THR A 739 -15.93 -33.71 -20.42
N SER A 740 -14.91 -33.49 -19.58
CA SER A 740 -14.88 -32.37 -18.63
C SER A 740 -14.48 -31.09 -19.39
N THR A 741 -15.30 -30.68 -20.35
CA THR A 741 -15.07 -29.53 -21.22
C THR A 741 -15.34 -28.18 -20.53
N ARG A 742 -15.47 -28.08 -19.19
CA ARG A 742 -15.84 -26.83 -18.49
C ARG A 742 -14.77 -26.17 -17.63
N GLU A 743 -13.63 -26.78 -17.38
CA GLU A 743 -12.60 -26.17 -16.54
C GLU A 743 -11.44 -25.62 -17.36
N VAL A 744 -11.18 -24.32 -17.19
CA VAL A 744 -9.89 -23.71 -17.52
C VAL A 744 -8.84 -24.49 -16.72
N VAL A 745 -8.02 -25.28 -17.42
CA VAL A 745 -6.91 -26.03 -16.81
C VAL A 745 -6.03 -25.04 -16.04
N ALA A 746 -6.10 -25.13 -14.72
CA ALA A 746 -5.46 -24.21 -13.78
C ALA A 746 -3.95 -24.50 -13.72
N PRO A 747 -3.06 -23.55 -14.03
CA PRO A 747 -1.75 -23.52 -13.41
C PRO A 747 -1.88 -23.53 -11.88
N GLY A 748 -1.38 -24.60 -11.28
CA GLY A 748 -1.60 -24.97 -9.88
C GLY A 748 -1.15 -23.93 -8.86
N GLU A 749 -1.79 -23.96 -7.69
CA GLU A 749 -1.28 -23.36 -6.44
C GLU A 749 -0.74 -21.91 -6.56
N ILE A 750 -1.37 -21.07 -7.37
CA ILE A 750 -1.03 -19.64 -7.49
C ILE A 750 -1.90 -18.79 -6.55
N LEU A 751 -1.26 -17.85 -5.85
CA LEU A 751 -1.91 -16.75 -5.11
C LEU A 751 -1.86 -15.46 -5.93
N ILE A 752 -3.01 -14.82 -6.13
CA ILE A 752 -3.07 -13.46 -6.71
C ILE A 752 -3.17 -12.44 -5.57
N GLU A 753 -2.24 -11.50 -5.53
CA GLU A 753 -2.14 -10.46 -4.52
C GLU A 753 -2.50 -9.09 -5.10
N VAL A 754 -3.37 -8.37 -4.38
CA VAL A 754 -3.76 -7.00 -4.70
C VAL A 754 -3.45 -6.10 -3.49
N PRO A 755 -2.23 -5.52 -3.43
CA PRO A 755 -1.79 -4.74 -2.28
C PRO A 755 -2.41 -3.33 -2.17
N ALA A 756 -2.97 -2.80 -3.26
CA ALA A 756 -3.48 -1.42 -3.31
C ALA A 756 -4.81 -1.31 -4.09
N PRO A 757 -5.85 -2.10 -3.75
CA PRO A 757 -7.02 -2.37 -4.60
C PRO A 757 -7.76 -1.11 -5.09
N ARG A 758 -7.92 -0.12 -4.21
CA ARG A 758 -8.62 1.14 -4.50
C ARG A 758 -7.71 2.35 -4.66
N TRP A 759 -6.46 2.26 -4.20
CA TRP A 759 -5.49 3.34 -4.33
C TRP A 759 -4.88 3.35 -5.73
N GLU A 760 -4.58 2.17 -6.26
CA GLU A 760 -4.16 1.98 -7.65
C GLU A 760 -5.35 1.50 -8.45
N ILE A 761 -6.23 2.44 -8.80
CA ILE A 761 -7.45 2.19 -9.59
C ILE A 761 -7.13 1.26 -10.77
N GLY A 762 -7.93 0.20 -10.92
CA GLY A 762 -7.80 -0.83 -11.96
C GLY A 762 -7.00 -2.07 -11.55
N THR A 763 -6.17 -2.02 -10.51
CA THR A 763 -5.38 -3.20 -10.06
C THR A 763 -6.26 -4.29 -9.45
N PHE A 764 -7.32 -3.93 -8.74
CA PHE A 764 -8.31 -4.88 -8.20
C PHE A 764 -9.03 -5.66 -9.30
N GLY A 765 -9.59 -4.97 -10.29
CA GLY A 765 -10.21 -5.60 -11.46
C GLY A 765 -9.23 -6.49 -12.22
N ALA A 766 -7.97 -6.06 -12.34
CA ALA A 766 -6.89 -6.85 -12.94
C ALA A 766 -6.56 -8.12 -12.16
N GLY A 767 -6.46 -8.03 -10.83
CA GLY A 767 -6.27 -9.19 -9.96
C GLY A 767 -7.41 -10.21 -10.11
N LEU A 768 -8.67 -9.77 -10.10
CA LEU A 768 -9.82 -10.65 -10.30
C LEU A 768 -9.82 -11.32 -11.68
N SER A 769 -9.53 -10.56 -12.73
CA SER A 769 -9.42 -11.12 -14.09
C SER A 769 -8.31 -12.16 -14.21
N LEU A 770 -7.15 -11.90 -13.59
CA LEU A 770 -6.04 -12.83 -13.63
C LEU A 770 -6.32 -14.09 -12.78
N TYR A 771 -7.00 -13.92 -11.64
CA TYR A 771 -7.47 -15.02 -10.80
C TYR A 771 -8.36 -15.98 -11.60
N ASP A 772 -9.34 -15.46 -12.33
CA ASP A 772 -10.23 -16.29 -13.16
C ASP A 772 -9.48 -16.92 -14.35
N ALA A 773 -8.64 -16.15 -15.04
CA ALA A 773 -7.96 -16.61 -16.25
C ALA A 773 -6.87 -17.65 -15.99
N LEU A 774 -6.20 -17.58 -14.83
CA LEU A 774 -5.24 -18.59 -14.40
C LEU A 774 -5.90 -19.71 -13.61
N GLY A 775 -7.20 -19.61 -13.28
CA GLY A 775 -7.83 -20.54 -12.34
C GLY A 775 -7.09 -20.59 -11.00
N ALA A 776 -6.58 -19.44 -10.54
CA ALA A 776 -5.70 -19.35 -9.38
C ALA A 776 -6.39 -19.90 -8.11
N ARG A 777 -5.58 -20.43 -7.19
CA ARG A 777 -6.07 -21.09 -5.98
C ARG A 777 -6.41 -20.08 -4.89
N GLY A 778 -5.62 -19.03 -4.77
CA GLY A 778 -5.77 -18.01 -3.73
C GLY A 778 -5.95 -16.60 -4.31
N LEU A 779 -6.68 -15.76 -3.58
CA LEU A 779 -6.79 -14.33 -3.81
C LEU A 779 -6.60 -13.58 -2.49
N LEU A 780 -5.61 -12.69 -2.42
CA LEU A 780 -5.28 -11.88 -1.25
C LEU A 780 -5.44 -10.39 -1.58
N ILE A 781 -6.24 -9.69 -0.79
CA ILE A 781 -6.59 -8.28 -1.01
C ILE A 781 -6.23 -7.49 0.25
N ALA A 782 -5.49 -6.40 0.12
CA ALA A 782 -5.17 -5.52 1.24
C ALA A 782 -6.43 -4.87 1.82
N GLY A 783 -6.52 -4.85 3.16
CA GLY A 783 -7.71 -4.38 3.89
C GLY A 783 -7.76 -2.89 4.17
N ALA A 784 -6.71 -2.15 3.84
CA ALA A 784 -6.61 -0.72 4.07
C ALA A 784 -6.01 -0.01 2.87
N LEU A 785 -6.39 1.25 2.69
CA LEU A 785 -5.71 2.14 1.77
C LEU A 785 -4.30 2.46 2.28
N PRO A 786 -3.29 2.63 1.41
CA PRO A 786 -1.96 3.10 1.79
C PRO A 786 -1.98 4.42 2.57
N SER A 787 -3.00 5.27 2.38
CA SER A 787 -3.21 6.53 3.09
C SER A 787 -3.86 6.39 4.48
N ALA A 788 -4.29 5.18 4.87
CA ALA A 788 -4.97 4.94 6.15
C ALA A 788 -4.06 5.07 7.38
N ASP A 789 -2.74 5.03 7.20
CA ASP A 789 -1.76 5.37 8.22
C ASP A 789 -0.63 6.24 7.61
N PRO A 790 -0.38 7.45 8.16
CA PRO A 790 0.61 8.38 7.61
C PRO A 790 2.06 7.86 7.71
N ARG A 791 2.34 6.89 8.59
CA ARG A 791 3.66 6.27 8.73
C ARG A 791 3.89 5.17 7.69
N GLY A 792 2.85 4.76 6.97
CA GLY A 792 2.89 3.76 5.91
C GLY A 792 2.72 2.31 6.36
N TYR A 793 2.30 2.06 7.61
CA TYR A 793 2.04 0.71 8.13
C TYR A 793 0.88 0.01 7.39
N ALA A 794 -0.05 0.78 6.83
CA ALA A 794 -1.19 0.26 6.07
C ALA A 794 -0.83 -0.23 4.65
N ASP A 795 0.35 0.14 4.12
CA ASP A 795 0.78 -0.24 2.76
C ASP A 795 1.68 -1.50 2.81
N PRO A 796 1.17 -2.69 2.44
CA PRO A 796 1.90 -3.96 2.59
C PRO A 796 3.18 -4.03 1.73
N ARG A 797 3.32 -3.15 0.73
CA ARG A 797 4.51 -3.11 -0.14
C ARG A 797 5.70 -2.48 0.55
N ARG A 798 5.48 -1.66 1.59
CA ARG A 798 6.54 -0.94 2.29
C ARG A 798 7.14 -1.80 3.39
N ARG A 799 8.45 -1.67 3.60
CA ARG A 799 9.18 -2.38 4.69
C ARG A 799 8.64 -2.10 6.09
N VAL A 800 8.04 -0.93 6.31
CA VAL A 800 7.42 -0.58 7.59
C VAL A 800 6.20 -1.46 7.90
N SER A 801 5.51 -2.01 6.88
CA SER A 801 4.34 -2.90 7.00
C SER A 801 4.71 -4.38 7.17
N ARG A 802 5.95 -4.69 7.60
CA ARG A 802 6.41 -6.06 7.88
C ARG A 802 5.56 -6.84 8.89
N ARG A 803 4.75 -6.15 9.68
CA ARG A 803 3.80 -6.72 10.64
C ARG A 803 2.39 -6.51 10.13
N SER A 804 1.96 -7.35 9.19
CA SER A 804 0.60 -7.33 8.66
C SER A 804 0.14 -8.76 8.34
N PHE A 805 -1.17 -9.01 8.47
CA PHE A 805 -1.74 -10.29 8.04
C PHE A 805 -1.58 -10.52 6.54
N PHE A 806 -1.59 -9.45 5.74
CA PHE A 806 -1.29 -9.53 4.31
C PHE A 806 0.06 -10.20 4.08
N GLN A 807 1.10 -9.65 4.72
CA GLN A 807 2.43 -10.20 4.54
C GLN A 807 2.53 -11.59 5.15
N ARG A 808 1.85 -11.87 6.25
CA ARG A 808 1.92 -13.20 6.85
C ARG A 808 1.30 -14.28 5.97
N VAL A 809 0.17 -14.00 5.33
CA VAL A 809 -0.45 -14.92 4.35
C VAL A 809 0.46 -15.16 3.16
N HIS A 810 1.09 -14.12 2.62
CA HIS A 810 2.10 -14.24 1.56
C HIS A 810 3.25 -15.18 1.97
N GLU A 811 3.80 -14.99 3.18
CA GLU A 811 4.91 -15.79 3.70
C GLU A 811 4.55 -17.26 3.87
N VAL A 812 3.38 -17.55 4.44
CA VAL A 812 2.87 -18.91 4.64
C VAL A 812 2.61 -19.57 3.29
N TRP A 813 2.01 -18.86 2.34
CA TRP A 813 1.73 -19.39 1.01
C TRP A 813 3.00 -19.81 0.27
N LEU A 814 3.99 -18.90 0.17
CA LEU A 814 5.27 -19.21 -0.48
C LEU A 814 6.11 -20.21 0.32
N GLY A 815 5.99 -20.23 1.65
CA GLY A 815 6.68 -21.16 2.54
C GLY A 815 6.29 -22.61 2.30
N GLU A 816 5.02 -22.88 1.96
CA GLU A 816 4.53 -24.20 1.52
C GLU A 816 4.96 -24.56 0.08
N GLY A 817 5.73 -23.69 -0.55
CA GLY A 817 6.34 -23.91 -1.84
C GLY A 817 5.46 -23.60 -3.05
N LYS A 818 4.39 -22.86 -2.80
CA LYS A 818 3.45 -22.37 -3.81
C LYS A 818 3.98 -21.12 -4.51
N SER A 819 3.28 -20.66 -5.55
CA SER A 819 3.68 -19.47 -6.31
C SER A 819 2.71 -18.32 -6.11
N GLY A 820 3.17 -17.09 -6.33
CA GLY A 820 2.37 -15.88 -6.15
C GLY A 820 2.61 -14.80 -7.20
N ILE A 821 1.59 -14.00 -7.47
CA ILE A 821 1.63 -12.87 -8.39
C ILE A 821 1.03 -11.65 -7.69
N SER A 822 1.78 -10.57 -7.55
CA SER A 822 1.25 -9.30 -7.05
C SER A 822 0.98 -8.32 -8.19
N MET A 823 -0.25 -7.81 -8.24
CA MET A 823 -0.72 -6.83 -9.20
C MET A 823 -0.48 -5.41 -8.68
N GLN A 824 0.32 -4.61 -9.40
CA GLN A 824 0.67 -3.24 -9.00
C GLN A 824 0.53 -2.26 -10.17
N GLY A 825 0.31 -1.00 -9.86
CA GLY A 825 0.31 0.09 -10.83
C GLY A 825 1.70 0.64 -11.10
N ILE A 826 1.96 1.00 -12.35
CA ILE A 826 3.05 1.90 -12.70
C ILE A 826 2.64 3.29 -12.21
N ALA A 827 3.49 3.89 -11.37
CA ALA A 827 3.30 5.26 -10.89
C ALA A 827 3.16 6.21 -12.10
N PRO A 828 2.20 7.16 -12.09
CA PRO A 828 1.94 8.05 -13.23
C PRO A 828 3.15 8.86 -13.70
N GLU A 829 4.10 9.09 -12.79
CA GLU A 829 5.35 9.83 -13.02
C GLU A 829 6.40 9.04 -13.81
N ARG A 830 6.20 7.73 -14.00
CA ARG A 830 7.11 6.88 -14.78
C ARG A 830 6.64 6.82 -16.23
N ASP A 831 7.42 7.44 -17.13
CA ASP A 831 7.28 7.31 -18.58
C ASP A 831 7.60 5.86 -19.00
N TYR A 832 6.60 4.98 -18.98
CA TYR A 832 6.68 3.63 -19.58
C TYR A 832 5.71 3.53 -20.74
N THR A 833 6.22 3.13 -21.90
CA THR A 833 5.42 3.13 -23.13
C THR A 833 4.73 1.80 -23.39
N GLY A 834 5.12 0.73 -22.69
CA GLY A 834 4.48 -0.58 -22.78
C GLY A 834 3.20 -0.69 -21.94
N ASP A 835 2.57 -1.86 -21.96
CA ASP A 835 1.31 -2.12 -21.25
C ASP A 835 1.55 -2.62 -19.83
N LEU A 836 2.54 -3.50 -19.67
CA LEU A 836 2.89 -4.07 -18.38
C LEU A 836 4.36 -4.49 -18.34
N VAL A 837 4.95 -4.48 -17.15
CA VAL A 837 6.29 -5.02 -16.87
C VAL A 837 6.17 -6.13 -15.83
N VAL A 838 6.71 -7.30 -16.15
CA VAL A 838 6.80 -8.42 -15.20
C VAL A 838 8.19 -8.48 -14.60
N SER A 839 8.27 -8.60 -13.27
CA SER A 839 9.51 -8.73 -12.53
C SER A 839 9.50 -9.95 -11.63
N PHE A 840 10.52 -10.78 -11.75
CA PHE A 840 10.76 -11.94 -10.87
C PHE A 840 11.82 -11.64 -9.81
N GLY A 841 12.16 -10.36 -9.59
CA GLY A 841 13.23 -9.94 -8.68
C GLY A 841 14.65 -10.18 -9.20
N ARG A 842 14.77 -10.68 -10.43
CA ARG A 842 16.02 -10.93 -11.17
C ARG A 842 15.84 -10.62 -12.64
N GLU A 843 16.95 -10.34 -13.32
CA GLU A 843 16.96 -9.98 -14.74
C GLU A 843 16.57 -11.17 -15.62
N VAL A 844 15.61 -10.95 -16.53
CA VAL A 844 15.13 -11.90 -17.53
C VAL A 844 15.40 -11.33 -18.91
N ILE A 845 16.44 -11.85 -19.56
CA ILE A 845 16.90 -11.42 -20.89
C ILE A 845 16.27 -12.30 -21.98
N ARG A 846 16.06 -13.59 -21.68
CA ARG A 846 15.48 -14.58 -22.60
C ARG A 846 14.16 -15.12 -22.06
N ARG A 847 13.20 -15.38 -22.96
CA ARG A 847 11.88 -15.94 -22.59
C ARG A 847 11.98 -17.30 -21.90
N GLU A 848 13.00 -18.09 -22.20
CA GLU A 848 13.28 -19.38 -21.53
C GLU A 848 13.56 -19.24 -20.03
N GLN A 849 14.00 -18.06 -19.58
CA GLN A 849 14.30 -17.78 -18.17
C GLN A 849 13.04 -17.47 -17.34
N VAL A 850 11.89 -17.34 -17.99
CA VAL A 850 10.59 -17.22 -17.31
C VAL A 850 10.29 -18.55 -16.59
N PRO A 851 10.00 -18.52 -15.28
CA PRO A 851 9.65 -19.72 -14.53
C PRO A 851 8.46 -20.48 -15.16
N GLU A 852 8.51 -21.81 -15.15
CA GLU A 852 7.46 -22.68 -15.74
C GLU A 852 6.06 -22.32 -15.26
N TRP A 853 5.89 -22.09 -13.95
CA TRP A 853 4.60 -21.74 -13.34
C TRP A 853 4.03 -20.42 -13.86
N ALA A 854 4.89 -19.49 -14.30
CA ALA A 854 4.51 -18.16 -14.77
C ALA A 854 4.30 -18.10 -16.29
N ARG A 855 4.67 -19.14 -17.05
CA ARG A 855 4.48 -19.17 -18.52
C ARG A 855 3.02 -18.97 -18.93
N PRO A 856 2.02 -19.62 -18.29
CA PRO A 856 0.62 -19.40 -18.62
C PRO A 856 0.18 -17.95 -18.47
N MET A 857 0.70 -17.23 -17.46
CA MET A 857 0.43 -15.80 -17.28
C MET A 857 1.00 -14.98 -18.44
N VAL A 858 2.26 -15.22 -18.81
CA VAL A 858 2.92 -14.49 -19.90
C VAL A 858 2.26 -14.80 -21.25
N GLU A 859 1.83 -16.04 -21.46
CA GLU A 859 1.04 -16.45 -22.63
C GLU A 859 -0.29 -15.72 -22.69
N VAL A 860 -1.04 -15.63 -21.59
CA VAL A 860 -2.31 -14.90 -21.52
C VAL A 860 -2.12 -13.43 -21.87
N PHE A 861 -1.09 -12.76 -21.34
CA PHE A 861 -0.79 -11.38 -21.73
C PHE A 861 -0.42 -11.26 -23.22
N GLY A 862 0.31 -12.25 -23.74
CA GLY A 862 0.63 -12.35 -25.16
C GLY A 862 -0.60 -12.51 -26.06
N ASP A 863 -1.56 -13.33 -25.64
CA ASP A 863 -2.82 -13.62 -26.34
C ASP A 863 -3.74 -12.41 -26.43
N LEU A 864 -3.70 -11.56 -25.40
CA LEU A 864 -4.37 -10.26 -25.38
C LEU A 864 -3.68 -9.19 -26.24
N GLY A 865 -2.57 -9.54 -26.91
CA GLY A 865 -1.83 -8.58 -27.74
C GLY A 865 -1.14 -7.46 -26.94
N LEU A 866 -0.98 -7.63 -25.62
CA LEU A 866 -0.35 -6.63 -24.75
C LEU A 866 1.15 -6.55 -25.01
N ARG A 867 1.70 -5.33 -24.90
CA ARG A 867 3.14 -5.07 -24.94
C ARG A 867 3.73 -5.33 -23.55
N VAL A 868 4.18 -6.56 -23.36
CA VAL A 868 4.77 -7.07 -22.11
C VAL A 868 6.28 -6.81 -22.10
N GLY A 869 6.73 -5.97 -21.18
CA GLY A 869 8.13 -5.87 -20.78
C GLY A 869 8.49 -6.91 -19.72
N MET A 870 9.75 -7.33 -19.71
CA MET A 870 10.33 -8.11 -18.63
C MET A 870 11.39 -7.24 -17.94
N PHE A 871 11.53 -7.36 -16.63
CA PHE A 871 12.66 -6.76 -15.94
C PHE A 871 13.96 -7.42 -16.42
N ASP A 872 14.73 -6.69 -17.23
CA ASP A 872 15.95 -7.14 -17.92
C ASP A 872 17.19 -6.31 -17.53
N GLY A 873 17.04 -5.40 -16.56
CA GLY A 873 18.10 -4.46 -16.15
C GLY A 873 18.27 -3.25 -17.08
N ALA A 874 17.54 -3.16 -18.20
CA ALA A 874 17.58 -2.00 -19.08
C ALA A 874 17.08 -0.75 -18.35
N ARG A 875 17.54 0.43 -18.79
CA ARG A 875 17.20 1.72 -18.15
C ARG A 875 15.69 1.95 -18.04
N GLU A 876 14.91 1.51 -19.03
CA GLU A 876 13.45 1.61 -19.02
C GLU A 876 12.81 0.69 -17.96
N HIS A 877 13.42 -0.48 -17.68
CA HIS A 877 12.88 -1.46 -16.74
C HIS A 877 13.51 -1.42 -15.35
N ALA A 878 14.64 -0.72 -15.16
CA ALA A 878 15.37 -0.62 -13.90
C ALA A 878 14.49 -0.24 -12.68
N PRO A 879 13.49 0.66 -12.80
CA PRO A 879 12.60 1.00 -11.69
C PRO A 879 11.66 -0.14 -11.22
N TYR A 880 11.55 -1.23 -11.98
CA TYR A 880 10.65 -2.37 -11.72
C TYR A 880 11.38 -3.60 -11.15
N ASN A 881 12.59 -3.43 -10.63
CA ASN A 881 13.38 -4.52 -10.03
C ASN A 881 12.71 -5.20 -8.81
N GLY A 882 11.69 -4.58 -8.21
CA GLY A 882 11.00 -5.08 -7.02
C GLY A 882 11.83 -5.04 -5.72
N SER A 883 13.02 -4.44 -5.69
CA SER A 883 13.91 -4.48 -4.51
C SER A 883 13.40 -3.68 -3.31
N ALA A 884 12.52 -2.71 -3.57
CA ALA A 884 11.86 -1.92 -2.54
C ALA A 884 10.58 -2.59 -2.01
N ASP A 885 10.05 -3.57 -2.75
CA ASP A 885 8.82 -4.29 -2.41
C ASP A 885 9.10 -5.36 -1.36
N LEU A 886 8.28 -5.40 -0.31
CA LEU A 886 8.48 -6.30 0.82
C LEU A 886 8.21 -7.77 0.46
N SER A 887 7.12 -8.05 -0.24
CA SER A 887 6.76 -9.41 -0.70
C SER A 887 7.85 -9.98 -1.60
N MET A 888 8.35 -9.19 -2.55
CA MET A 888 9.48 -9.61 -3.41
C MET A 888 10.77 -9.81 -2.61
N SER A 889 11.04 -8.98 -1.59
CA SER A 889 12.22 -9.15 -0.73
C SER A 889 12.18 -10.47 0.05
N TYR A 890 11.00 -10.89 0.53
CA TYR A 890 10.81 -12.19 1.17
C TYR A 890 11.00 -13.33 0.17
N ALA A 891 10.32 -13.27 -0.98
CA ALA A 891 10.38 -14.30 -2.01
C ALA A 891 11.81 -14.56 -2.48
N ARG A 892 12.60 -13.51 -2.77
CA ARG A 892 14.02 -13.67 -3.16
C ARG A 892 14.88 -14.38 -2.12
N LYS A 893 14.52 -14.27 -0.83
CA LYS A 893 15.29 -14.87 0.27
C LYS A 893 14.88 -16.30 0.56
N PHE A 894 13.59 -16.62 0.48
CA PHE A 894 13.04 -17.88 0.98
C PHE A 894 12.33 -18.73 -0.07
N ALA A 895 11.94 -18.16 -1.21
CA ALA A 895 11.18 -18.81 -2.28
C ALA A 895 11.58 -18.25 -3.66
N ASP A 896 12.88 -18.27 -3.97
CA ASP A 896 13.40 -17.64 -5.18
C ASP A 896 12.75 -18.22 -6.45
N GLY A 897 12.40 -17.33 -7.38
CA GLY A 897 11.73 -17.70 -8.62
C GLY A 897 10.27 -18.16 -8.48
N ARG A 898 9.63 -18.08 -7.31
CA ARG A 898 8.21 -18.44 -7.09
C ARG A 898 7.25 -17.26 -6.98
N PHE A 899 7.76 -16.04 -7.14
CA PHE A 899 6.95 -14.82 -7.03
C PHE A 899 7.20 -13.88 -8.20
N ALA A 900 6.15 -13.20 -8.65
CA ALA A 900 6.21 -12.20 -9.71
C ALA A 900 5.48 -10.92 -9.31
N LEU A 901 6.06 -9.77 -9.62
CA LEU A 901 5.38 -8.48 -9.62
C LEU A 901 4.95 -8.16 -11.04
N VAL A 902 3.68 -7.80 -11.22
CA VAL A 902 3.13 -7.34 -12.49
C VAL A 902 2.78 -5.87 -12.35
N TYR A 903 3.58 -5.01 -12.95
CA TYR A 903 3.36 -3.56 -12.98
C TYR A 903 2.57 -3.17 -14.22
N MET A 904 1.42 -2.52 -14.05
CA MET A 904 0.52 -2.15 -15.15
C MET A 904 0.52 -0.66 -15.45
N SER A 905 0.52 -0.29 -16.73
CA SER A 905 0.39 1.10 -17.18
C SER A 905 -0.94 1.73 -16.74
N GLY A 906 -0.98 3.07 -16.70
CA GLY A 906 -2.22 3.82 -16.41
C GLY A 906 -3.34 3.51 -17.41
N ASP A 907 -3.00 3.38 -18.69
CA ASP A 907 -3.95 3.07 -19.78
C ASP A 907 -4.56 1.68 -19.64
N LEU A 908 -3.75 0.66 -19.30
CA LEU A 908 -4.27 -0.69 -19.09
C LEU A 908 -5.14 -0.76 -17.82
N ARG A 909 -4.75 -0.03 -16.77
CA ARG A 909 -5.51 0.03 -15.52
C ARG A 909 -6.85 0.74 -15.67
N SER A 910 -6.92 1.83 -16.44
CA SER A 910 -8.18 2.54 -16.67
C SER A 910 -9.22 1.63 -17.35
N ALA A 911 -8.80 0.83 -18.34
CA ALA A 911 -9.67 -0.18 -18.94
C ALA A 911 -10.20 -1.22 -17.95
N MET A 912 -9.40 -1.55 -16.92
CA MET A 912 -9.79 -2.48 -15.85
C MET A 912 -10.65 -1.86 -14.76
N SER A 913 -10.67 -0.54 -14.61
CA SER A 913 -11.62 0.12 -13.69
C SER A 913 -13.06 0.09 -14.18
N ALA A 914 -13.28 0.00 -15.50
CA ALA A 914 -14.61 -0.09 -16.09
C ALA A 914 -15.29 -1.46 -15.89
N VAL A 915 -14.50 -2.50 -15.56
CA VAL A 915 -14.94 -3.89 -15.32
C VAL A 915 -15.99 -4.00 -14.18
N GLU A 916 -16.19 -2.95 -13.40
CA GLU A 916 -17.15 -2.89 -12.29
C GLU A 916 -18.60 -2.56 -12.74
N GLY A 917 -18.86 -2.37 -14.04
CA GLY A 917 -20.07 -1.72 -14.58
C GLY A 917 -21.28 -2.60 -14.97
N ASP A 918 -21.41 -3.84 -14.50
CA ASP A 918 -22.46 -4.77 -14.95
C ASP A 918 -23.90 -4.24 -14.71
N GLY A 919 -24.06 -3.40 -13.68
CA GLY A 919 -25.33 -2.75 -13.32
C GLY A 919 -25.84 -1.71 -14.31
N ILE A 920 -25.00 -1.17 -15.19
CA ILE A 920 -25.40 -0.15 -16.19
C ILE A 920 -25.66 -0.78 -17.56
N LEU A 921 -24.84 -1.76 -17.96
CA LEU A 921 -24.88 -2.34 -19.29
C LEU A 921 -26.07 -3.30 -19.47
N THR A 922 -26.34 -4.14 -18.47
CA THR A 922 -27.43 -5.14 -18.52
C THR A 922 -28.80 -4.47 -18.78
N PRO A 923 -29.22 -3.41 -18.03
CA PRO A 923 -30.49 -2.72 -18.30
C PRO A 923 -30.51 -2.00 -19.65
N ARG A 924 -29.36 -1.49 -20.12
CA ARG A 924 -29.26 -0.83 -21.44
C ARG A 924 -29.49 -1.82 -22.58
N LEU A 925 -28.90 -3.01 -22.50
CA LEU A 925 -29.09 -4.09 -23.48
C LEU A 925 -30.54 -4.59 -23.48
N GLY A 926 -31.17 -4.71 -22.31
CA GLY A 926 -32.60 -5.04 -22.19
C GLY A 926 -33.50 -4.02 -22.92
N ARG A 927 -33.20 -2.71 -22.84
CA ARG A 927 -33.94 -1.67 -23.61
C ARG A 927 -33.73 -1.76 -25.13
N LEU A 928 -32.66 -2.40 -25.58
CA LEU A 928 -32.38 -2.68 -26.99
C LEU A 928 -33.04 -3.98 -27.48
N GLY A 929 -33.77 -4.70 -26.60
CA GLY A 929 -34.40 -5.97 -26.92
C GLY A 929 -33.42 -7.15 -26.97
N VAL A 930 -32.22 -6.99 -26.40
CA VAL A 930 -31.22 -8.06 -26.31
C VAL A 930 -31.48 -8.84 -25.02
N ASP A 931 -31.86 -10.11 -25.15
CA ASP A 931 -31.97 -11.03 -24.00
C ASP A 931 -30.61 -11.67 -23.72
N LEU A 932 -30.09 -11.44 -22.52
CA LEU A 932 -28.74 -11.89 -22.13
C LEU A 932 -28.82 -13.30 -21.53
N GLY A 933 -28.76 -14.30 -22.41
CA GLY A 933 -28.49 -15.68 -22.02
C GLY A 933 -27.09 -15.84 -21.41
N SER A 934 -26.90 -16.89 -20.60
CA SER A 934 -25.61 -17.29 -20.04
C SER A 934 -25.08 -18.50 -20.79
N GLU A 935 -24.02 -18.35 -21.59
CA GLU A 935 -23.40 -19.43 -22.38
C GLU A 935 -21.86 -19.37 -22.27
N ASP A 936 -21.15 -20.46 -22.60
CA ASP A 936 -19.68 -20.44 -22.70
C ASP A 936 -19.28 -19.74 -24.01
N VAL A 937 -18.81 -18.50 -23.90
CA VAL A 937 -18.51 -17.64 -25.06
C VAL A 937 -17.42 -18.24 -25.94
N ALA A 938 -16.44 -18.93 -25.34
CA ALA A 938 -15.37 -19.55 -26.12
C ALA A 938 -15.90 -20.75 -26.93
N SER A 939 -16.69 -21.63 -26.31
CA SER A 939 -17.32 -22.74 -27.03
C SER A 939 -18.23 -22.22 -28.15
N ARG A 940 -19.01 -21.18 -27.87
CA ARG A 940 -19.90 -20.56 -28.85
C ARG A 940 -19.15 -19.94 -30.03
N ALA A 941 -18.01 -19.29 -29.77
CA ALA A 941 -17.13 -18.79 -30.81
C ALA A 941 -16.63 -19.92 -31.74
N PHE A 942 -16.27 -21.08 -31.17
CA PHE A 942 -15.86 -22.25 -31.93
C PHE A 942 -17.00 -22.90 -32.72
N GLU A 943 -18.24 -22.87 -32.21
CA GLU A 943 -19.40 -23.29 -33.00
C GLU A 943 -19.60 -22.38 -34.23
N LEU A 944 -19.52 -21.07 -34.03
CA LEU A 944 -19.75 -20.07 -35.08
C LEU A 944 -18.71 -20.13 -36.21
N ILE A 945 -17.42 -20.37 -35.90
CA ILE A 945 -16.40 -20.52 -36.95
C ILE A 945 -16.66 -21.74 -37.86
N THR A 946 -17.27 -22.81 -37.32
CA THR A 946 -17.56 -24.04 -38.08
C THR A 946 -18.81 -23.95 -38.96
N CYS A 947 -19.59 -22.88 -38.84
CA CYS A 947 -20.80 -22.69 -39.62
C CYS A 947 -20.46 -22.29 -41.07
N LYS A 948 -20.93 -23.08 -42.05
CA LYS A 948 -20.73 -22.84 -43.49
C LYS A 948 -21.84 -21.95 -44.07
N ALA A 949 -21.52 -21.19 -45.12
CA ALA A 949 -22.50 -20.43 -45.90
C ALA A 949 -23.42 -21.39 -46.68
N GLU A 950 -24.73 -21.15 -46.67
CA GLU A 950 -25.69 -21.96 -47.45
C GLU A 950 -25.52 -21.70 -48.95
N ALA A 951 -25.44 -22.77 -49.74
CA ALA A 951 -25.44 -22.69 -51.20
C ALA A 951 -26.81 -22.18 -51.70
N PRO A 952 -26.85 -21.33 -52.75
CA PRO A 952 -28.11 -20.77 -53.23
C PRO A 952 -29.04 -21.88 -53.72
N ALA A 953 -30.23 -21.98 -53.14
CA ALA A 953 -31.26 -22.91 -53.58
C ALA A 953 -31.69 -22.58 -55.03
N PRO A 954 -31.79 -23.57 -55.93
CA PRO A 954 -32.27 -23.33 -57.29
C PRO A 954 -33.72 -22.83 -57.25
N LYS A 955 -33.97 -21.70 -57.90
CA LYS A 955 -35.31 -21.12 -58.05
C LYS A 955 -36.18 -22.05 -58.90
N GLY A 956 -37.13 -22.72 -58.26
CA GLY A 956 -38.36 -23.20 -58.89
C GLY A 956 -38.66 -24.69 -58.68
N ALA A 957 -39.60 -24.99 -57.78
CA ALA A 957 -40.59 -26.07 -57.90
C ALA A 957 -41.56 -26.06 -56.68
N PRO A 958 -42.80 -26.54 -56.82
CA PRO A 958 -43.96 -25.98 -56.13
C PRO A 958 -44.28 -26.59 -54.76
N LYS A 959 -44.99 -25.80 -53.95
CA LYS A 959 -45.69 -26.24 -52.72
C LYS A 959 -46.58 -27.44 -53.00
N LYS A 960 -46.32 -28.58 -52.35
CA LYS A 960 -47.31 -29.63 -52.10
C LYS A 960 -47.65 -29.70 -50.62
N THR A 961 -48.88 -29.31 -50.32
CA THR A 961 -49.64 -29.70 -49.12
C THR A 961 -49.85 -31.21 -49.09
N GLU A 962 -49.58 -31.87 -47.96
CA GLU A 962 -50.28 -33.11 -47.62
C GLU A 962 -50.35 -33.39 -46.12
N LYS A 963 -51.37 -34.17 -45.77
CA LYS A 963 -52.13 -34.18 -44.51
C LYS A 963 -51.45 -34.93 -43.35
N LYS A 964 -51.82 -34.47 -42.16
CA LYS A 964 -51.86 -35.16 -40.86
C LYS A 964 -52.38 -36.61 -40.98
N LYS A 965 -51.63 -37.59 -40.46
CA LYS A 965 -52.15 -38.90 -40.02
C LYS A 965 -51.49 -39.27 -38.68
N LYS A 966 -52.32 -39.70 -37.71
CA LYS A 966 -51.99 -40.09 -36.33
C LYS A 966 -51.61 -41.58 -36.23
N GLY A 967 -50.80 -41.93 -35.23
CA GLY A 967 -50.52 -43.28 -34.70
C GLY A 967 -49.02 -43.39 -34.37
N ALA A 968 -48.58 -43.18 -33.12
CA ALA A 968 -48.52 -44.10 -31.97
C ALA A 968 -47.29 -45.02 -32.01
N ASP A 969 -46.48 -44.89 -30.95
CA ASP A 969 -45.42 -45.74 -30.40
C ASP A 969 -44.13 -45.98 -31.22
N ASP A 970 -43.06 -45.25 -30.86
CA ASP A 970 -41.86 -45.81 -30.19
C ASP A 970 -40.66 -44.84 -30.24
N ALA A 971 -40.02 -44.68 -29.08
CA ALA A 971 -38.73 -44.04 -28.74
C ALA A 971 -38.11 -42.98 -29.69
N PRO A 972 -37.91 -41.71 -29.27
CA PRO A 972 -37.04 -40.80 -30.02
C PRO A 972 -35.56 -41.22 -29.87
N PRO A 973 -34.81 -41.36 -30.97
CA PRO A 973 -33.36 -41.49 -30.90
C PRO A 973 -32.78 -40.21 -30.30
N ALA A 974 -31.69 -40.36 -29.53
CA ALA A 974 -30.94 -39.27 -28.92
C ALA A 974 -30.67 -38.16 -29.96
N VAL A 975 -31.36 -37.04 -29.80
CA VAL A 975 -31.22 -35.86 -30.65
C VAL A 975 -29.83 -35.27 -30.35
N ALA A 976 -28.89 -35.47 -31.26
CA ALA A 976 -27.67 -34.65 -31.30
C ALA A 976 -28.09 -33.17 -31.28
N PRO A 977 -27.44 -32.30 -30.49
CA PRO A 977 -27.83 -30.90 -30.37
C PRO A 977 -27.82 -30.28 -31.76
N LYS A 978 -28.98 -29.76 -32.21
CA LYS A 978 -29.09 -29.03 -33.48
C LYS A 978 -28.11 -27.85 -33.43
N SER A 979 -27.10 -27.84 -34.30
CA SER A 979 -26.17 -26.73 -34.45
C SER A 979 -26.93 -25.41 -34.66
N ARG A 980 -26.82 -24.46 -33.73
CA ARG A 980 -27.42 -23.11 -33.83
C ARG A 980 -26.58 -22.23 -34.77
N CYS A 981 -26.44 -22.63 -36.02
CA CYS A 981 -25.78 -21.82 -37.05
C CYS A 981 -26.74 -20.76 -37.59
N PRO A 982 -26.34 -19.48 -37.68
CA PRO A 982 -27.13 -18.45 -38.33
C PRO A 982 -27.15 -18.66 -39.85
N SER A 983 -28.23 -18.23 -40.51
CA SER A 983 -28.32 -18.26 -41.98
C SER A 983 -27.42 -17.18 -42.57
N PHE A 984 -26.16 -17.51 -42.85
CA PHE A 984 -25.29 -16.64 -43.62
C PHE A 984 -25.80 -16.58 -45.07
N ALA A 985 -26.12 -15.39 -45.57
CA ALA A 985 -26.49 -15.21 -46.98
C ALA A 985 -25.35 -15.71 -47.90
N ALA A 986 -25.68 -16.21 -49.10
CA ALA A 986 -24.69 -16.76 -50.04
C ALA A 986 -23.62 -15.74 -50.48
N ASP A 987 -23.84 -14.44 -50.26
CA ASP A 987 -22.91 -13.32 -50.48
C ASP A 987 -22.29 -12.75 -49.18
N ALA A 988 -22.52 -13.37 -48.02
CA ALA A 988 -22.12 -12.84 -46.70
C ALA A 988 -20.60 -12.67 -46.54
N ALA A 989 -19.79 -13.56 -47.13
CA ALA A 989 -18.33 -13.45 -47.11
C ALA A 989 -17.80 -12.19 -47.83
N ASN A 990 -18.57 -11.61 -48.76
CA ASN A 990 -18.23 -10.35 -49.45
C ASN A 990 -18.92 -9.12 -48.85
N ARG A 991 -19.85 -9.30 -47.89
CA ARG A 991 -20.68 -8.23 -47.33
C ARG A 991 -20.33 -7.88 -45.89
N CYS A 992 -19.84 -8.85 -45.12
CA CYS A 992 -19.41 -8.64 -43.74
C CYS A 992 -17.98 -8.10 -43.72
N ASP A 993 -17.80 -6.83 -43.35
CA ASP A 993 -16.50 -6.27 -42.99
C ASP A 993 -16.35 -6.30 -41.46
N VAL A 994 -15.70 -7.35 -40.96
CA VAL A 994 -15.49 -7.55 -39.52
C VAL A 994 -14.67 -6.42 -38.89
N GLU A 995 -13.74 -5.81 -39.63
CA GLU A 995 -12.90 -4.73 -39.11
C GLU A 995 -13.70 -3.43 -38.95
N ALA A 996 -14.55 -3.10 -39.93
CA ALA A 996 -15.50 -1.98 -39.82
C ALA A 996 -16.50 -2.19 -38.67
N ARG A 997 -16.90 -3.45 -38.39
CA ARG A 997 -17.75 -3.77 -37.24
C ARG A 997 -17.01 -3.62 -35.92
N LEU A 998 -15.78 -4.13 -35.83
CA LEU A 998 -14.93 -3.97 -34.66
C LEU A 998 -14.76 -2.48 -34.33
N GLN A 999 -14.45 -1.63 -35.31
CA GLN A 999 -14.35 -0.17 -35.13
C GLN A 999 -15.64 0.48 -34.60
N SER A 1000 -16.81 -0.05 -34.99
CA SER A 1000 -18.11 0.45 -34.51
C SER A 1000 -18.31 0.12 -33.03
N PHE A 1001 -17.94 -1.08 -32.59
CA PHE A 1001 -17.92 -1.43 -31.17
C PHE A 1001 -16.85 -0.67 -30.40
N GLU A 1002 -15.65 -0.51 -30.96
CA GLU A 1002 -14.57 0.29 -30.35
C GLU A 1002 -14.98 1.74 -30.11
N ARG A 1003 -15.71 2.35 -31.07
CA ARG A 1003 -16.27 3.71 -30.89
C ARG A 1003 -17.24 3.77 -29.71
N TYR A 1004 -18.05 2.73 -29.52
CA TYR A 1004 -18.89 2.61 -28.33
C TYR A 1004 -18.04 2.47 -27.05
N LEU A 1005 -16.99 1.65 -27.04
CA LEU A 1005 -16.12 1.50 -25.86
C LEU A 1005 -15.37 2.80 -25.52
N ASP A 1006 -15.06 3.64 -26.51
CA ASP A 1006 -14.43 4.96 -26.33
C ASP A 1006 -15.43 6.03 -25.83
N GLN A 1007 -16.65 6.08 -26.38
CA GLN A 1007 -17.60 7.17 -26.13
C GLN A 1007 -18.69 6.82 -25.09
N ASN A 1008 -18.85 5.53 -24.76
CA ASN A 1008 -19.93 4.95 -23.96
C ASN A 1008 -21.34 5.45 -24.39
N ASN A 1009 -21.50 5.74 -25.69
CA ASN A 1009 -22.70 6.32 -26.26
C ASN A 1009 -23.70 5.22 -26.67
N PRO A 1010 -24.92 5.18 -26.11
CA PRO A 1010 -25.89 4.12 -26.39
C PRO A 1010 -26.35 4.07 -27.86
N PHE A 1011 -26.26 5.16 -28.62
CA PHE A 1011 -26.59 5.15 -30.05
C PHE A 1011 -25.56 4.39 -30.89
N ASP A 1012 -24.28 4.49 -30.53
CA ASP A 1012 -23.20 3.74 -31.21
C ASP A 1012 -23.34 2.24 -30.96
N LEU A 1013 -23.68 1.83 -29.73
CA LEU A 1013 -23.97 0.43 -29.41
C LEU A 1013 -25.17 -0.09 -30.20
N ARG A 1014 -26.25 0.70 -30.30
CA ARG A 1014 -27.44 0.33 -31.09
C ARG A 1014 -27.12 0.18 -32.57
N ALA A 1015 -26.28 1.07 -33.12
CA ALA A 1015 -25.84 1.02 -34.51
C ALA A 1015 -24.91 -0.18 -34.77
N ALA A 1016 -24.05 -0.53 -33.81
CA ALA A 1016 -23.17 -1.70 -33.90
C ALA A 1016 -23.94 -3.03 -33.88
N ILE A 1017 -25.01 -3.13 -33.07
CA ILE A 1017 -25.82 -4.36 -32.93
C ILE A 1017 -26.81 -4.57 -34.10
N ASN A 1018 -27.50 -3.52 -34.57
CA ASN A 1018 -28.64 -3.66 -35.49
C ASN A 1018 -28.27 -3.82 -36.99
N ASP A 1019 -27.00 -3.96 -37.31
CA ASP A 1019 -26.61 -4.11 -38.70
C ASP A 1019 -26.82 -5.54 -39.24
N ARG A 1020 -27.21 -5.63 -40.51
CA ARG A 1020 -27.55 -6.90 -41.16
C ARG A 1020 -26.40 -7.52 -41.97
N ALA A 1021 -25.24 -6.87 -42.06
CA ALA A 1021 -24.16 -7.32 -42.92
C ALA A 1021 -23.31 -8.45 -42.28
N CYS A 1022 -23.15 -8.42 -40.96
CA CYS A 1022 -22.45 -9.46 -40.17
C CYS A 1022 -23.42 -10.10 -39.17
N HIS A 1023 -23.18 -11.38 -38.81
CA HIS A 1023 -23.91 -11.95 -37.68
C HIS A 1023 -23.33 -11.41 -36.38
N VAL A 1024 -24.16 -10.74 -35.59
CA VAL A 1024 -23.80 -10.19 -34.27
C VAL A 1024 -24.70 -10.82 -33.24
N GLU A 1025 -24.10 -11.49 -32.25
CA GLU A 1025 -24.80 -11.94 -31.05
C GLU A 1025 -24.12 -11.35 -29.81
N VAL A 1026 -24.92 -11.06 -28.77
CA VAL A 1026 -24.41 -10.54 -27.50
C VAL A 1026 -24.75 -11.54 -26.41
N VAL A 1027 -23.72 -12.04 -25.74
CA VAL A 1027 -23.82 -13.19 -24.84
C VAL A 1027 -23.13 -12.88 -23.53
N ARG A 1028 -23.69 -13.33 -22.40
CA ARG A 1028 -23.00 -13.30 -21.11
C ARG A 1028 -22.21 -14.59 -20.94
N ASP A 1029 -20.92 -14.46 -20.70
CA ASP A 1029 -20.05 -15.61 -20.46
C ASP A 1029 -20.43 -16.34 -19.17
N ALA A 1030 -20.51 -17.66 -19.23
CA ALA A 1030 -20.94 -18.49 -18.11
C ALA A 1030 -19.94 -18.48 -16.95
N VAL A 1031 -18.64 -18.28 -17.23
CA VAL A 1031 -17.57 -18.34 -16.22
C VAL A 1031 -17.25 -16.95 -15.68
N SER A 1032 -16.83 -16.02 -16.54
CA SER A 1032 -16.42 -14.68 -16.17
C SER A 1032 -17.59 -13.72 -15.92
N ARG A 1033 -18.82 -14.11 -16.32
CA ARG A 1033 -20.05 -13.29 -16.27
C ARG A 1033 -20.00 -12.00 -17.07
N ARG A 1034 -18.91 -11.79 -17.83
CA ARG A 1034 -18.70 -10.65 -18.72
C ARG A 1034 -19.60 -10.77 -19.93
N ILE A 1035 -20.01 -9.62 -20.45
CA ILE A 1035 -20.83 -9.54 -21.65
C ILE A 1035 -19.90 -9.40 -22.85
N TRP A 1036 -20.10 -10.22 -23.86
CA TRP A 1036 -19.32 -10.23 -25.08
C TRP A 1036 -20.23 -10.01 -26.28
N ALA A 1037 -19.79 -9.20 -27.24
CA ALA A 1037 -20.34 -9.20 -28.58
C ALA A 1037 -19.49 -10.13 -29.45
N LEU A 1038 -20.14 -11.11 -30.08
CA LEU A 1038 -19.53 -12.01 -31.05
C LEU A 1038 -19.92 -11.51 -32.44
N VAL A 1039 -18.92 -11.10 -33.21
CA VAL A 1039 -19.08 -10.69 -34.62
C VAL A 1039 -18.53 -11.83 -35.47
N ALA A 1040 -19.40 -12.53 -36.18
CA ALA A 1040 -19.06 -13.72 -36.93
C ALA A 1040 -19.16 -13.51 -38.45
N GLU A 1041 -18.15 -14.02 -39.15
CA GLU A 1041 -18.14 -14.29 -40.59
C GLU A 1041 -17.73 -15.77 -40.82
N PRO A 1042 -18.00 -16.36 -42.00
CA PRO A 1042 -17.58 -17.73 -42.26
C PRO A 1042 -16.07 -17.93 -42.02
N GLY A 1043 -15.70 -18.84 -41.11
CA GLY A 1043 -14.29 -19.16 -40.77
C GLY A 1043 -13.60 -18.24 -39.75
N GLN A 1044 -14.25 -17.15 -39.30
CA GLN A 1044 -13.66 -16.23 -38.31
C GLN A 1044 -14.72 -15.59 -37.40
N VAL A 1045 -14.39 -15.46 -36.11
CA VAL A 1045 -15.20 -14.73 -35.13
C VAL A 1045 -14.32 -13.74 -34.38
N VAL A 1046 -14.81 -12.51 -34.20
CA VAL A 1046 -14.20 -11.52 -33.31
C VAL A 1046 -15.07 -11.33 -32.09
N LEU A 1047 -14.48 -11.56 -30.91
CA LEU A 1047 -15.10 -11.37 -29.61
C LEU A 1047 -14.71 -9.99 -29.10
N VAL A 1048 -15.70 -9.18 -28.75
CA VAL A 1048 -15.48 -7.84 -28.19
C VAL A 1048 -16.04 -7.79 -26.77
N PRO A 1049 -15.21 -7.49 -25.75
CA PRO A 1049 -15.69 -7.37 -24.37
C PRO A 1049 -16.52 -6.09 -24.24
N LEU A 1050 -17.80 -6.25 -23.90
CA LEU A 1050 -18.69 -5.13 -23.62
C LEU A 1050 -18.59 -4.78 -22.12
N GLY A 1051 -18.52 -3.49 -21.81
CA GLY A 1051 -18.43 -3.00 -20.44
C GLY A 1051 -17.01 -2.69 -19.94
N THR A 1052 -15.99 -2.80 -20.79
CA THR A 1052 -14.64 -2.28 -20.51
C THR A 1052 -14.35 -1.03 -21.34
N SER A 1053 -13.40 -0.20 -20.92
CA SER A 1053 -12.87 0.83 -21.83
C SER A 1053 -12.01 0.17 -22.89
N ARG A 1054 -11.91 0.81 -24.06
CA ARG A 1054 -11.09 0.30 -25.15
C ARG A 1054 -9.62 0.25 -24.74
N VAL A 1055 -8.99 -0.88 -24.99
CA VAL A 1055 -7.52 -0.98 -25.04
C VAL A 1055 -7.14 -1.05 -26.51
N PRO A 1056 -6.42 -0.05 -27.07
CA PRO A 1056 -6.16 0.04 -28.51
C PRO A 1056 -5.11 -0.99 -28.96
N ARG A 1057 -5.51 -2.27 -29.03
CA ARG A 1057 -4.66 -3.39 -29.42
C ARG A 1057 -5.35 -4.20 -30.50
N ALA A 1058 -4.60 -4.55 -31.54
CA ALA A 1058 -5.10 -5.41 -32.60
C ALA A 1058 -5.32 -6.82 -32.03
N PRO A 1059 -6.50 -7.42 -32.21
CA PRO A 1059 -6.78 -8.76 -31.73
C PRO A 1059 -5.88 -9.77 -32.45
N LYS A 1060 -5.16 -10.61 -31.69
CA LYS A 1060 -4.38 -11.71 -32.26
C LYS A 1060 -5.31 -12.89 -32.60
N PRO A 1061 -5.09 -13.58 -33.73
CA PRO A 1061 -5.82 -14.79 -34.06
C PRO A 1061 -5.43 -15.94 -33.11
N LEU A 1062 -6.42 -16.51 -32.44
CA LEU A 1062 -6.30 -17.67 -31.58
C LEU A 1062 -7.05 -18.85 -32.21
N THR A 1063 -6.41 -20.01 -32.24
CA THR A 1063 -6.97 -21.27 -32.81
C THR A 1063 -7.26 -22.33 -31.74
N SER A 1064 -6.84 -22.10 -30.49
CA SER A 1064 -7.03 -23.03 -29.37
C SER A 1064 -8.15 -22.57 -28.46
N ILE A 1065 -9.15 -23.44 -28.24
CA ILE A 1065 -10.27 -23.16 -27.33
C ILE A 1065 -9.81 -22.85 -25.91
N VAL A 1066 -8.74 -23.49 -25.42
CA VAL A 1066 -8.18 -23.24 -24.08
C VAL A 1066 -7.63 -21.82 -23.98
N ARG A 1067 -6.89 -21.36 -25.00
CA ARG A 1067 -6.35 -19.99 -25.05
C ARG A 1067 -7.46 -18.96 -25.18
N VAL A 1068 -8.46 -19.23 -26.02
CA VAL A 1068 -9.65 -18.38 -26.15
C VAL A 1068 -10.39 -18.28 -24.82
N ARG A 1069 -10.61 -19.39 -24.09
CA ARG A 1069 -11.23 -19.34 -22.76
C ARG A 1069 -10.46 -18.49 -21.76
N ARG A 1070 -9.13 -18.61 -21.70
CA ARG A 1070 -8.30 -17.78 -20.80
C ARG A 1070 -8.38 -16.29 -21.17
N ALA A 1071 -8.32 -15.97 -22.47
CA ALA A 1071 -8.45 -14.60 -22.95
C ALA A 1071 -9.87 -14.04 -22.67
N VAL A 1072 -10.92 -14.84 -22.89
CA VAL A 1072 -12.31 -14.49 -22.54
C VAL A 1072 -12.47 -14.26 -21.04
N ALA A 1073 -11.83 -15.07 -20.20
CA ALA A 1073 -11.87 -14.90 -18.75
C ALA A 1073 -11.23 -13.58 -18.30
N THR A 1074 -10.11 -13.17 -18.91
CA THR A 1074 -9.49 -11.86 -18.61
C THR A 1074 -10.36 -10.67 -19.06
N GLY A 1075 -10.95 -10.75 -20.26
CA GLY A 1075 -11.88 -9.76 -20.82
C GLY A 1075 -11.31 -8.35 -20.99
N LEU A 1076 -10.07 -8.25 -21.48
CA LEU A 1076 -9.30 -7.02 -21.57
C LEU A 1076 -9.30 -6.38 -22.97
N THR A 1077 -9.12 -7.21 -23.99
CA THR A 1077 -9.00 -6.79 -25.39
C THR A 1077 -10.00 -7.56 -26.24
N SER A 1078 -10.22 -7.10 -27.47
CA SER A 1078 -10.89 -7.93 -28.47
C SER A 1078 -10.04 -9.17 -28.76
N ILE A 1079 -10.70 -10.27 -29.10
CA ILE A 1079 -10.07 -11.56 -29.40
C ILE A 1079 -10.53 -11.98 -30.79
N ARG A 1080 -9.59 -12.40 -31.64
CA ARG A 1080 -9.92 -12.97 -32.95
C ARG A 1080 -9.78 -14.48 -32.85
N VAL A 1081 -10.80 -15.21 -33.24
CA VAL A 1081 -10.82 -16.67 -33.29
C VAL A 1081 -10.94 -17.06 -34.76
N THR A 1082 -10.04 -17.93 -35.22
CA THR A 1082 -10.01 -18.42 -36.60
C THR A 1082 -9.99 -19.94 -36.60
N GLU A 1083 -10.48 -20.56 -37.66
CA GLU A 1083 -10.17 -21.96 -37.94
C GLU A 1083 -8.64 -22.13 -38.05
N SER A 1084 -8.09 -23.25 -37.57
CA SER A 1084 -6.68 -23.58 -37.83
C SER A 1084 -6.47 -23.65 -39.35
N PRO A 1085 -5.34 -23.12 -39.88
CA PRO A 1085 -5.00 -23.27 -41.29
C PRO A 1085 -4.84 -24.74 -41.71
#